data_AF-A0A1S4CU86-F1
#
_entry.id   AF-A0A1S4CU86-F1
#
_cell.length_a   1.000
_cell.length_b   1.000
_cell.length_c   1.000
_cell.angle_alpha   90.00
_cell.angle_beta   90.00
_cell.angle_gamma   90.00
#
_symmetry.space_group_name_H-M   'P 1'
#
loop_
_entity.id
_entity.type
_entity.pdbx_description
1 polymer ?
#
loop_
_entity_poly.entity_id
_entity_poly.type
_entity_poly.pdbx_seq_one_letter_code
_entity_poly.pdbx_strand_id
1 'polypeptide(L)'
;MGSTLDWMPSGAKIAAVYDRKEDRKCPSIVFFERNGLERSSFCLNVEVDATVEFVKWNCNSDLLAAVVRGEKYDSLRIWFLSNNHWYLKQEIRYMKDDRVRFMWDPIKPQELISWTVGGHITTYNFVWITAVMNNSVALVIDDSKILITPLSLSLIPPPMYLFCLNFPSAIQSMTFCSKSSMNHLAASLSDGRLCVVELPAIDCWEELEGKEFDVEAASFDSGYKSFIHLAWLDSHKLLGVSHSQISNSAIKDSSKDELSIYCLHEIELVCSEDRISSSVTCSGWHAKVLNRLSLEGTVIGIVPDQGNGCSAYVQFDGGKVFEYALKVADARGLHQKRDDMSFSSSCPWIDLVQIGGCLPQKALLFGLDDSGRLLAGERTLCNNCSSFSFYSNSADHTVTHLILATKQDLLFIIDISDILKGELEVKYGNFLAVFKHKKGEDERNYIQIWERGAKIVGVLHGDESAIILQTVRGNLECIYPRKLVLASIINALIQGRYKDALLMVRRHRIDFNVIIDHCGWQNFVQSAAEFVKQVSNLSYITEFVCSIKNENIMETLYKNYRSLPHDNEAKAVEHGDLESSHGNSKIHSVLLAIRKALEEHVAESPARELCILTTLARSDPPALEKALERIKIIREKELSGSDDLRRELYPSAEEALKHLLWLSDSEAVFETALGLYDLNLAAIVALNSQKDPKEFLPYLQELENMPIVLMQYNIDLRLQRFETALQHIVSAGGAYFEDCMILMKKNPHLFPLGLQLVTDSVKKNQVLEAWGDHLSSRKCFEDAATTYLCCSCLDKALKAYRECGNWGGVLTVAGLIKLGKEEVLQLAHELCEELQALGKPGDAAKIALDYCADVNAGTSFLVSAREWEEALRTAFLHRRDDLVEEVRTASLECASSLVGEYEEGLEKVGKYLTRYLAVRQRRLLLAAKLQSDERSINEVDDDTASETSSNFSGMSAYTLGTRKGSAASIKSSASTKARDMRRQRNRGKIRAGSPGEEIALVEHLKGMSLTAGAKRELKSLLICLVMLGKEDIARKLQHVATNFQLSQMAAVKLADETMSNDRINEHFYVLENYIPKIKEEMQHSELFSWQSKVLI
;
A
#
# COMPACT_ATOMS: atom_id res chain seq x y z
N MET A 1 32.00 44.83 46.92
CA MET A 1 31.07 44.62 45.79
C MET A 1 30.96 43.11 45.62
N GLY A 2 29.83 42.52 45.99
CA GLY A 2 29.69 41.07 46.11
C GLY A 2 29.84 40.36 44.76
N SER A 3 30.49 39.20 44.76
CA SER A 3 30.67 38.34 43.59
C SER A 3 29.31 37.98 42.98
N THR A 4 29.00 38.54 41.81
CA THR A 4 27.79 38.19 41.05
C THR A 4 27.91 36.73 40.60
N LEU A 5 27.17 35.85 41.30
CA LEU A 5 27.24 34.40 41.14
C LEU A 5 25.81 33.85 41.04
N ASP A 6 25.62 32.84 40.19
CA ASP A 6 24.39 32.04 40.18
C ASP A 6 24.67 30.58 39.84
N TRP A 7 23.82 29.69 40.36
CA TRP A 7 23.98 28.26 40.22
C TRP A 7 22.98 27.73 39.18
N MET A 8 23.47 26.99 38.18
CA MET A 8 22.63 26.35 37.17
C MET A 8 21.72 25.29 37.85
N PRO A 9 20.38 25.43 37.81
CA PRO A 9 19.47 24.56 38.57
C PRO A 9 19.66 23.06 38.37
N SER A 10 20.11 22.63 37.19
CA SER A 10 20.47 21.23 36.89
C SER A 10 21.63 20.67 37.72
N GLY A 11 22.42 21.52 38.39
CA GLY A 11 23.56 21.12 39.21
C GLY A 11 24.92 21.19 38.51
N ALA A 12 24.95 21.46 37.20
CA ALA A 12 26.14 21.22 36.38
C ALA A 12 27.21 22.34 36.41
N LYS A 13 26.80 23.61 36.44
CA LYS A 13 27.71 24.76 36.31
C LYS A 13 27.37 25.86 37.31
N ILE A 14 28.40 26.56 37.77
CA ILE A 14 28.28 27.78 38.57
C ILE A 14 28.71 28.94 37.68
N ALA A 15 27.82 29.90 37.41
CA ALA A 15 28.13 31.08 36.62
C ALA A 15 28.65 32.19 37.54
N ALA A 16 29.87 32.67 37.29
CA ALA A 16 30.48 33.78 38.01
C ALA A 16 30.86 34.90 37.04
N VAL A 17 30.62 36.15 37.42
CA VAL A 17 31.15 37.30 36.68
C VAL A 17 32.61 37.49 37.05
N TYR A 18 33.47 37.52 36.04
CA TYR A 18 34.86 37.89 36.18
C TYR A 18 35.08 39.26 35.51
N ASP A 19 35.21 40.28 36.35
CA ASP A 19 35.51 41.64 35.93
C ASP A 19 37.01 41.75 35.57
N ARG A 20 37.29 42.03 34.31
CA ARG A 20 38.65 42.10 33.75
C ARG A 20 39.11 43.54 33.48
N LYS A 21 38.54 44.52 34.18
CA LYS A 21 38.92 45.94 34.07
C LYS A 21 40.40 46.20 34.31
N GLU A 22 41.01 45.51 35.28
CA GLU A 22 42.44 45.64 35.58
C GLU A 22 43.32 45.20 34.39
N ASP A 23 42.84 44.22 33.60
CA ASP A 23 43.51 43.72 32.39
C ASP A 23 43.14 44.51 31.12
N ARG A 24 42.35 45.60 31.23
CA ARG A 24 41.75 46.33 30.10
C ARG A 24 40.96 45.44 29.12
N LYS A 25 40.36 44.36 29.63
CA LYS A 25 39.53 43.44 28.84
C LYS A 25 38.07 43.57 29.22
N CYS A 26 37.19 43.23 28.29
CA CYS A 26 35.75 43.20 28.55
C CYS A 26 35.40 42.18 29.67
N PRO A 27 34.32 42.43 30.44
CA PRO A 27 33.87 41.49 31.44
C PRO A 27 33.48 40.15 30.80
N SER A 28 33.75 39.07 31.53
CA SER A 28 33.49 37.69 31.09
C SER A 28 32.66 36.93 32.12
N ILE A 29 31.85 35.98 31.65
CA ILE A 29 31.18 35.01 32.52
C ILE A 29 31.99 33.73 32.50
N VAL A 30 32.42 33.30 33.68
CA VAL A 30 33.23 32.09 33.89
C VAL A 30 32.36 31.03 34.55
N PHE A 31 32.43 29.80 34.05
CA PHE A 31 31.69 28.66 34.56
C PHE A 31 32.59 27.71 35.32
N PHE A 32 32.24 27.45 36.57
CA PHE A 32 32.94 26.51 37.44
C PHE A 32 32.12 25.24 37.67
N GLU A 33 32.81 24.14 37.94
CA GLU A 33 32.21 22.92 38.48
C GLU A 33 32.10 22.97 40.01
N ARG A 34 31.39 21.99 40.60
CA ARG A 34 31.22 21.92 42.07
C ARG A 34 32.54 21.75 42.83
N ASN A 35 33.57 21.23 42.17
CA ASN A 35 34.92 21.05 42.71
C ASN A 35 35.77 22.34 42.66
N GLY A 36 35.23 23.43 42.11
CA GLY A 36 35.93 24.72 41.97
C GLY A 36 36.82 24.84 40.73
N LEU A 37 36.86 23.84 39.85
CA LEU A 37 37.60 23.92 38.58
C LEU A 37 36.84 24.75 37.55
N GLU A 38 37.57 25.61 36.83
CA GLU A 38 37.04 26.32 35.67
C GLU A 38 36.81 25.35 34.51
N ARG A 39 35.62 25.38 33.92
CA ARG A 39 35.23 24.52 32.81
C ARG A 39 35.16 25.24 31.47
N SER A 40 34.63 26.46 31.47
CA SER A 40 34.43 27.27 30.25
C SER A 40 34.20 28.73 30.62
N SER A 41 34.48 29.66 29.71
CA SER A 41 34.14 31.07 29.86
C SER A 41 33.78 31.68 28.51
N PHE A 42 33.01 32.78 28.52
CA PHE A 42 32.79 33.60 27.33
C PHE A 42 32.82 35.10 27.66
N CYS A 43 33.22 35.90 26.68
CA CYS A 43 33.29 37.36 26.79
C CYS A 43 31.93 37.98 26.42
N LEU A 44 31.55 39.06 27.11
CA LEU A 44 30.24 39.70 26.90
C LEU A 44 30.22 40.67 25.70
N ASN A 45 31.35 40.89 25.03
CA ASN A 45 31.49 41.82 23.89
C ASN A 45 30.87 43.21 24.17
N VAL A 46 31.17 43.79 25.34
CA VAL A 46 30.73 45.13 25.76
C VAL A 46 31.93 46.03 25.95
N GLU A 47 31.68 47.34 26.03
CA GLU A 47 32.64 48.35 26.47
C GLU A 47 33.37 47.90 27.75
N VAL A 48 34.68 48.20 27.83
CA VAL A 48 35.57 47.74 28.91
C VAL A 48 35.11 48.24 30.29
N ASP A 49 34.45 49.40 30.34
CA ASP A 49 33.97 50.01 31.58
C ASP A 49 32.61 49.49 32.05
N ALA A 50 31.94 48.64 31.28
CA ALA A 50 30.67 48.06 31.65
C ALA A 50 30.79 47.17 32.91
N THR A 51 29.72 47.13 33.72
CA THR A 51 29.66 46.28 34.93
C THR A 51 28.46 45.35 34.88
N VAL A 52 28.63 44.11 35.35
CA VAL A 52 27.53 43.13 35.40
C VAL A 52 27.01 43.02 36.83
N GLU A 53 25.79 43.49 37.06
CA GLU A 53 25.22 43.59 38.41
C GLU A 53 24.50 42.30 38.83
N PHE A 54 23.82 41.63 37.90
CA PHE A 54 23.06 40.41 38.16
C PHE A 54 23.30 39.40 37.06
N VAL A 55 23.37 38.12 37.44
CA VAL A 55 23.35 36.97 36.55
C VAL A 55 22.36 35.97 37.13
N LYS A 56 21.44 35.45 36.31
CA LYS A 56 20.44 34.46 36.73
C LYS A 56 20.12 33.43 35.65
N TRP A 57 20.11 32.15 36.05
CA TRP A 57 19.60 31.05 35.26
C TRP A 57 18.08 30.97 35.34
N ASN A 58 17.44 30.54 34.26
CA ASN A 58 16.04 30.15 34.30
C ASN A 58 15.86 28.77 34.94
N CYS A 59 14.62 28.38 35.25
CA CYS A 59 14.34 27.13 35.98
C CYS A 59 14.76 25.86 35.20
N ASN A 60 14.78 25.89 33.87
CA ASN A 60 15.17 24.76 33.02
C ASN A 60 16.68 24.67 32.73
N SER A 61 17.46 25.66 33.18
CA SER A 61 18.91 25.73 32.97
C SER A 61 19.36 25.87 31.50
N ASP A 62 18.48 26.24 30.57
CA ASP A 62 18.82 26.46 29.16
C ASP A 62 19.11 27.93 28.84
N LEU A 63 18.56 28.88 29.62
CA LEU A 63 18.78 30.31 29.46
C LEU A 63 19.52 30.93 30.63
N LEU A 64 20.48 31.80 30.31
CA LEU A 64 21.21 32.63 31.25
C LEU A 64 20.90 34.09 30.94
N ALA A 65 20.50 34.88 31.93
CA ALA A 65 20.29 36.31 31.75
C ALA A 65 21.21 37.12 32.66
N ALA A 66 21.61 38.31 32.21
CA ALA A 66 22.37 39.24 33.03
C ALA A 66 21.99 40.70 32.74
N VAL A 67 22.14 41.53 33.76
CA VAL A 67 22.02 42.99 33.63
C VAL A 67 23.42 43.57 33.53
N VAL A 68 23.70 44.16 32.37
CA VAL A 68 24.94 44.86 32.07
C VAL A 68 24.68 46.36 32.14
N ARG A 69 25.39 47.05 33.04
CA ARG A 69 25.36 48.51 33.19
C ARG A 69 26.43 49.11 32.29
N GLY A 70 26.02 49.77 31.21
CA GLY A 70 26.90 50.46 30.27
C GLY A 70 27.02 51.95 30.56
N GLU A 71 27.82 52.67 29.76
CA GLU A 71 27.93 54.12 29.89
C GLU A 71 26.64 54.84 29.48
N LYS A 72 26.10 54.43 28.31
CA LYS A 72 24.97 55.06 27.61
C LYS A 72 23.61 54.52 28.03
N TYR A 73 23.50 53.22 28.28
CA TYR A 73 22.26 52.53 28.61
C TYR A 73 22.55 51.30 29.46
N ASP A 74 21.52 50.81 30.14
CA ASP A 74 21.56 49.50 30.80
C ASP A 74 20.94 48.46 29.86
N SER A 75 21.54 47.26 29.79
CA SER A 75 21.01 46.18 28.96
C SER A 75 20.75 44.91 29.74
N LEU A 76 19.57 44.33 29.54
CA LEU A 76 19.24 42.97 29.93
C LEU A 76 19.53 42.06 28.75
N ARG A 77 20.50 41.15 28.93
CA ARG A 77 20.99 40.25 27.89
C ARG A 77 20.65 38.80 28.25
N ILE A 78 20.23 38.02 27.27
CA ILE A 78 19.80 36.63 27.44
C ILE A 78 20.60 35.73 26.49
N TRP A 79 21.36 34.80 27.06
CA TRP A 79 22.17 33.82 26.36
C TRP A 79 21.57 32.42 26.41
N PHE A 80 21.82 31.67 25.34
CA PHE A 80 21.48 30.27 25.20
C PHE A 80 22.72 29.44 24.90
N LEU A 81 22.87 28.29 25.55
CA LEU A 81 23.98 27.37 25.32
C LEU A 81 23.54 26.20 24.43
N SER A 82 24.16 26.07 23.25
CA SER A 82 23.98 24.90 22.38
C SER A 82 25.29 24.57 21.68
N ASN A 83 25.57 23.28 21.42
CA ASN A 83 26.82 22.83 20.80
C ASN A 83 28.08 23.41 21.46
N ASN A 84 28.05 23.58 22.80
CA ASN A 84 29.10 24.23 23.60
C ASN A 84 29.42 25.70 23.22
N HIS A 85 28.57 26.36 22.44
CA HIS A 85 28.67 27.78 22.10
C HIS A 85 27.56 28.59 22.77
N TRP A 86 27.91 29.79 23.23
CA TRP A 86 26.99 30.71 23.88
C TRP A 86 26.47 31.73 22.87
N TYR A 87 25.18 31.64 22.56
CA TYR A 87 24.51 32.55 21.64
C TYR A 87 23.81 33.66 22.42
N LEU A 88 24.08 34.93 22.11
CA LEU A 88 23.24 36.02 22.59
C LEU A 88 21.98 36.09 21.73
N LYS A 89 20.83 35.75 22.31
CA LYS A 89 19.54 35.67 21.59
C LYS A 89 18.68 36.91 21.73
N GLN A 90 18.83 37.65 22.83
CA GLN A 90 18.04 38.85 23.08
C GLN A 90 18.83 39.88 23.88
N GLU A 91 18.74 41.14 23.47
CA GLU A 91 19.18 42.31 24.23
C GLU A 91 18.02 43.30 24.36
N ILE A 92 17.67 43.65 25.61
CA ILE A 92 16.66 44.66 25.91
C ILE A 92 17.35 45.84 26.57
N ARG A 93 17.24 47.03 25.96
CA ARG A 93 17.89 48.25 26.44
C ARG A 93 16.92 49.10 27.28
N TYR A 94 17.45 49.64 28.37
CA TYR A 94 16.76 50.52 29.33
C TYR A 94 17.52 51.82 29.48
N MET A 95 16.81 52.90 29.84
CA MET A 95 17.48 54.14 30.20
C MET A 95 18.23 53.94 31.52
N LYS A 96 19.37 54.61 31.67
CA LYS A 96 20.22 54.45 32.85
C LYS A 96 19.52 54.82 34.17
N ASP A 97 18.60 55.77 34.10
CA ASP A 97 17.80 56.22 35.25
C ASP A 97 16.78 55.17 35.71
N ASP A 98 16.38 54.24 34.83
CA ASP A 98 15.38 53.22 35.14
C ASP A 98 15.90 52.17 36.13
N ARG A 99 17.22 51.96 36.18
CA ARG A 99 17.91 50.95 37.01
C ARG A 99 17.16 49.62 37.07
N VAL A 100 17.04 48.97 35.91
CA VAL A 100 16.28 47.71 35.76
C VAL A 100 16.81 46.59 36.68
N ARG A 101 15.89 45.81 37.23
CA ARG A 101 16.14 44.50 37.86
C ARG A 101 15.24 43.45 37.22
N PHE A 102 15.58 42.18 37.39
CA PHE A 102 14.78 41.09 36.83
C PHE A 102 14.81 39.84 37.70
N MET A 103 13.85 38.94 37.45
CA MET A 103 13.88 37.55 37.86
C MET A 103 13.24 36.69 36.78
N TRP A 104 13.65 35.42 36.73
CA TRP A 104 12.91 34.40 35.98
C TRP A 104 11.71 33.94 36.80
N ASP A 105 10.62 33.59 36.13
CA ASP A 105 9.52 32.90 36.78
C ASP A 105 9.99 31.52 37.31
N PRO A 106 9.65 31.14 38.55
CA PRO A 106 10.12 29.90 39.15
C PRO A 106 9.49 28.63 38.56
N ILE A 107 8.37 28.75 37.84
CA ILE A 107 7.60 27.64 37.28
C ILE A 107 7.65 27.66 35.74
N LYS A 108 7.60 28.85 35.14
CA LYS A 108 7.55 29.03 33.69
C LYS A 108 8.94 29.41 33.13
N PRO A 109 9.62 28.50 32.42
CA PRO A 109 11.03 28.66 32.04
C PRO A 109 11.33 29.80 31.08
N GLN A 110 10.34 30.28 30.34
CA GLN A 110 10.50 31.32 29.31
C GLN A 110 9.84 32.64 29.70
N GLU A 111 9.36 32.76 30.94
CA GLU A 111 8.78 33.99 31.47
C GLU A 111 9.82 34.74 32.32
N LEU A 112 10.09 35.99 31.95
CA LEU A 112 11.00 36.89 32.66
C LEU A 112 10.25 38.12 33.13
N ILE A 113 10.38 38.44 34.41
CA ILE A 113 9.74 39.61 35.01
C ILE A 113 10.84 40.64 35.28
N SER A 114 10.73 41.83 34.67
CA SER A 114 11.60 42.96 34.94
C SER A 114 10.84 44.09 35.63
N TRP A 115 11.56 44.88 36.42
CA TRP A 115 11.00 46.08 37.03
C TRP A 115 12.03 47.21 37.09
N THR A 116 11.53 48.43 36.99
CA THR A 116 12.34 49.67 37.05
C THR A 116 12.07 50.43 38.35
N VAL A 117 12.96 51.34 38.70
CA VAL A 117 12.79 52.24 39.87
C VAL A 117 11.59 53.18 39.69
N GLY A 118 11.18 53.44 38.44
CA GLY A 118 9.96 54.17 38.11
C GLY A 118 8.65 53.42 38.42
N GLY A 119 8.72 52.18 38.93
CA GLY A 119 7.54 51.38 39.27
C GLY A 119 6.90 50.66 38.09
N HIS A 120 7.55 50.65 36.92
CA HIS A 120 7.09 49.86 35.77
C HIS A 120 7.51 48.41 35.95
N ILE A 121 6.55 47.49 35.87
CA ILE A 121 6.76 46.05 35.89
C ILE A 121 6.39 45.53 34.51
N THR A 122 7.32 44.83 33.86
CA THR A 122 7.14 44.26 32.54
C THR A 122 7.38 42.76 32.59
N THR A 123 6.42 41.99 32.10
CA THR A 123 6.54 40.55 31.94
C THR A 123 6.84 40.23 30.48
N TYR A 124 7.93 39.52 30.24
CA TYR A 124 8.34 39.03 28.92
C TYR A 124 8.07 37.53 28.83
N ASN A 125 7.25 37.14 27.86
CA ASN A 125 7.00 35.74 27.53
C ASN A 125 7.76 35.42 26.25
N PHE A 126 8.87 34.71 26.38
CA PHE A 126 9.68 34.28 25.24
C PHE A 126 9.14 32.98 24.65
N VAL A 127 9.32 32.80 23.34
CA VAL A 127 9.02 31.54 22.65
C VAL A 127 10.17 31.24 21.70
N TRP A 128 10.52 29.96 21.57
CA TRP A 128 11.54 29.52 20.61
C TRP A 128 10.98 29.54 19.19
N ILE A 129 11.52 30.39 18.30
CA ILE A 129 11.23 30.36 16.87
C ILE A 129 12.34 29.59 16.16
N THR A 130 11.97 28.69 15.24
CA THR A 130 12.92 27.94 14.42
C THR A 130 13.75 28.89 13.55
N ALA A 131 15.07 28.73 13.57
CA ALA A 131 16.00 29.54 12.78
C ALA A 131 15.98 29.20 11.27
N VAL A 132 15.35 28.09 10.90
CA VAL A 132 15.29 27.60 9.52
C VAL A 132 14.00 28.08 8.87
N MET A 133 14.14 28.77 7.75
CA MET A 133 13.03 29.32 6.97
C MET A 133 12.38 28.23 6.08
N ASN A 134 11.23 28.54 5.47
CA ASN A 134 10.48 27.59 4.64
C ASN A 134 11.29 27.04 3.45
N ASN A 135 12.26 27.79 2.93
CA ASN A 135 13.18 27.32 1.88
C ASN A 135 14.39 26.52 2.42
N SER A 136 14.34 26.07 3.68
CA SER A 136 15.41 25.34 4.37
C SER A 136 16.73 26.11 4.53
N VAL A 137 16.70 27.44 4.53
CA VAL A 137 17.86 28.27 4.91
C VAL A 137 17.86 28.50 6.41
N ALA A 138 18.92 28.09 7.09
CA ALA A 138 19.17 28.40 8.50
C ALA A 138 19.74 29.81 8.65
N LEU A 139 19.09 30.64 9.45
CA LEU A 139 19.48 31.99 9.82
C LEU A 139 19.61 32.07 11.34
N VAL A 140 20.79 31.82 11.89
CA VAL A 140 21.00 31.76 13.35
C VAL A 140 21.50 33.11 13.86
N ILE A 141 20.71 33.75 14.73
CA ILE A 141 21.11 34.97 15.43
C ILE A 141 22.16 34.64 16.51
N ASP A 142 23.28 35.35 16.48
CA ASP A 142 24.30 35.37 17.52
C ASP A 142 24.76 36.82 17.76
N ASP A 143 24.21 37.49 18.79
CA ASP A 143 24.48 38.89 19.09
C ASP A 143 24.14 39.82 17.89
N SER A 144 25.15 40.44 17.30
CA SER A 144 25.04 41.33 16.15
C SER A 144 25.32 40.59 14.84
N LYS A 145 25.33 39.26 14.83
CA LYS A 145 25.60 38.43 13.65
C LYS A 145 24.40 37.56 13.28
N ILE A 146 24.19 37.37 11.98
CA ILE A 146 23.33 36.31 11.44
C ILE A 146 24.22 35.32 10.71
N LEU A 147 24.27 34.10 11.25
CA LEU A 147 25.00 32.98 10.68
C LEU A 147 24.10 32.27 9.68
N ILE A 148 24.51 32.20 8.42
CA ILE A 148 23.66 31.72 7.31
C ILE A 148 24.17 30.38 6.79
N THR A 149 23.27 29.39 6.73
CA THR A 149 23.54 28.07 6.13
C THR A 149 22.34 27.61 5.31
N PRO A 150 22.44 27.56 3.96
CA PRO A 150 21.44 26.88 3.13
C PRO A 150 21.57 25.36 3.28
N LEU A 151 20.61 24.74 3.98
CA LEU A 151 20.68 23.30 4.31
C LEU A 151 20.45 22.38 3.11
N SER A 152 19.98 22.94 1.98
CA SER A 152 19.91 22.25 0.69
C SER A 152 21.29 22.04 0.06
N LEU A 153 22.26 22.90 0.37
CA LEU A 153 23.64 22.80 -0.14
C LEU A 153 24.52 22.02 0.83
N SER A 154 24.46 22.33 2.13
CA SER A 154 25.29 21.68 3.15
C SER A 154 24.63 21.64 4.52
N LEU A 155 24.72 20.48 5.19
CA LEU A 155 24.18 20.25 6.53
C LEU A 155 25.19 20.66 7.61
N ILE A 156 25.49 21.96 7.68
CA ILE A 156 26.43 22.53 8.65
C ILE A 156 25.67 22.88 9.95
N PRO A 157 25.96 22.22 11.10
CA PRO A 157 25.34 22.57 12.37
C PRO A 157 25.96 23.86 12.97
N PRO A 158 25.16 24.71 13.61
CA PRO A 158 25.68 25.87 14.36
C PRO A 158 26.67 25.42 15.47
N PRO A 159 27.72 26.20 15.82
CA PRO A 159 27.99 27.58 15.42
C PRO A 159 28.68 27.74 14.07
N MET A 160 28.97 26.65 13.35
CA MET A 160 29.53 26.75 12.00
C MET A 160 28.46 27.25 11.02
N TYR A 161 28.90 27.93 9.96
CA TYR A 161 28.03 28.56 8.96
C TYR A 161 28.70 28.61 7.60
N LEU A 162 27.92 28.86 6.55
CA LEU A 162 28.44 29.07 5.20
C LEU A 162 29.01 30.50 5.05
N PHE A 163 28.22 31.51 5.40
CA PHE A 163 28.66 32.91 5.43
C PHE A 163 27.92 33.69 6.54
N CYS A 164 28.40 34.89 6.88
CA CYS A 164 27.89 35.68 8.00
C CYS A 164 27.56 37.12 7.60
N LEU A 165 26.47 37.65 8.17
CA LEU A 165 26.10 39.07 8.09
C LEU A 165 26.33 39.73 9.45
N ASN A 166 27.12 40.79 9.48
CA ASN A 166 27.46 41.57 10.66
C ASN A 166 26.60 42.84 10.71
N PHE A 167 25.96 43.09 11.84
CA PHE A 167 25.07 44.23 12.09
C PHE A 167 25.67 45.17 13.13
N PRO A 168 25.27 46.45 13.17
CA PRO A 168 25.85 47.45 14.08
C PRO A 168 25.42 47.31 15.55
N SER A 169 24.42 46.48 15.85
CA SER A 169 23.91 46.22 17.21
C SER A 169 23.26 44.85 17.28
N ALA A 170 23.00 44.37 18.51
CA ALA A 170 22.36 43.08 18.74
C ALA A 170 21.00 43.00 18.04
N ILE A 171 20.72 41.87 17.40
CA ILE A 171 19.51 41.66 16.62
C ILE A 171 18.38 41.22 17.55
N GLN A 172 17.20 41.80 17.39
CA GLN A 172 16.02 41.51 18.21
C GLN A 172 14.99 40.65 17.46
N SER A 173 14.76 40.95 16.18
CA SER A 173 13.83 40.21 15.33
C SER A 173 14.34 40.27 13.90
N MET A 174 14.08 39.20 13.13
CA MET A 174 14.39 39.16 11.71
C MET A 174 13.24 38.54 10.94
N THR A 175 13.18 38.82 9.64
CA THR A 175 12.24 38.19 8.73
C THR A 175 12.88 38.04 7.36
N PHE A 176 12.61 36.92 6.70
CA PHE A 176 13.22 36.55 5.44
C PHE A 176 12.14 36.16 4.43
N CYS A 177 12.28 36.66 3.21
CA CYS A 177 11.36 36.40 2.11
C CYS A 177 12.15 35.97 0.88
N SER A 178 11.71 34.88 0.25
CA SER A 178 12.24 34.41 -1.03
C SER A 178 11.11 34.46 -2.06
N LYS A 179 11.21 35.35 -3.05
CA LYS A 179 10.23 35.51 -4.14
C LYS A 179 10.98 35.67 -5.46
N SER A 180 10.59 34.91 -6.49
CA SER A 180 11.05 35.07 -7.89
C SER A 180 12.57 35.24 -8.04
N SER A 181 13.36 34.32 -7.47
CA SER A 181 14.85 34.31 -7.48
C SER A 181 15.58 35.38 -6.67
N MET A 182 14.86 36.27 -5.98
CA MET A 182 15.44 37.28 -5.08
C MET A 182 15.14 36.95 -3.61
N ASN A 183 16.14 37.14 -2.76
CA ASN A 183 16.09 36.82 -1.33
C ASN A 183 16.28 38.10 -0.51
N HIS A 184 15.29 38.49 0.28
CA HIS A 184 15.35 39.68 1.12
C HIS A 184 15.31 39.32 2.60
N LEU A 185 16.22 39.93 3.36
CA LEU A 185 16.32 39.80 4.81
C LEU A 185 16.13 41.17 5.45
N ALA A 186 15.23 41.28 6.43
CA ALA A 186 15.11 42.48 7.26
C ALA A 186 15.35 42.11 8.72
N ALA A 187 16.12 42.94 9.43
CA ALA A 187 16.45 42.76 10.84
C ALA A 187 16.18 44.04 11.64
N SER A 188 15.44 43.93 12.74
CA SER A 188 15.28 44.98 13.75
C SER A 188 16.32 44.78 14.84
N LEU A 189 17.05 45.85 15.16
CA LEU A 189 18.12 45.84 16.16
C LEU A 189 17.63 46.35 17.52
N SER A 190 18.37 46.03 18.58
CA SER A 190 18.08 46.43 19.96
C SER A 190 18.17 47.95 20.19
N ASP A 191 18.81 48.69 19.28
CA ASP A 191 18.87 50.15 19.28
C ASP A 191 17.68 50.82 18.55
N GLY A 192 16.76 50.02 17.99
CA GLY A 192 15.59 50.48 17.25
C GLY A 192 15.84 50.80 15.78
N ARG A 193 17.04 50.49 15.25
CA ARG A 193 17.32 50.59 13.81
C ARG A 193 16.80 49.38 13.04
N LEU A 194 16.46 49.61 11.78
CA LEU A 194 16.08 48.57 10.82
C LEU A 194 17.21 48.40 9.80
N CYS A 195 17.64 47.18 9.54
CA CYS A 195 18.60 46.82 8.51
C CYS A 195 17.93 45.94 7.47
N VAL A 196 18.29 46.11 6.20
CA VAL A 196 17.75 45.33 5.07
C VAL A 196 18.92 44.85 4.22
N VAL A 197 18.88 43.57 3.83
CA VAL A 197 19.88 42.94 2.97
C VAL A 197 19.17 42.22 1.83
N GLU A 198 19.71 42.38 0.63
CA GLU A 198 19.30 41.62 -0.55
C GLU A 198 20.41 40.64 -0.92
N LEU A 199 20.03 39.37 -1.03
CA LEU A 199 20.90 38.25 -1.34
C LEU A 199 20.57 37.72 -2.74
N PRO A 200 21.58 37.25 -3.50
CA PRO A 200 21.36 36.65 -4.81
C PRO A 200 20.58 35.33 -4.69
N ALA A 201 20.27 34.71 -5.82
CA ALA A 201 19.67 33.37 -5.86
C ALA A 201 20.50 32.35 -5.07
N ILE A 202 19.83 31.40 -4.42
CA ILE A 202 20.46 30.44 -3.49
C ILE A 202 21.55 29.60 -4.19
N ASP A 203 21.37 29.31 -5.48
CA ASP A 203 22.32 28.51 -6.27
C ASP A 203 23.71 29.17 -6.39
N CYS A 204 23.81 30.48 -6.19
CA CYS A 204 25.09 31.21 -6.19
C CYS A 204 25.74 31.28 -4.81
N TRP A 205 25.10 30.78 -3.75
CA TRP A 205 25.59 30.97 -2.38
C TRP A 205 26.82 30.13 -2.06
N GLU A 206 27.11 29.08 -2.83
CA GLU A 206 28.39 28.34 -2.72
C GLU A 206 29.60 29.28 -2.88
N GLU A 207 29.49 30.29 -3.76
CA GLU A 207 30.54 31.30 -3.96
C GLU A 207 30.70 32.27 -2.78
N LEU A 208 29.77 32.27 -1.82
CA LEU A 208 29.79 33.12 -0.64
C LEU A 208 30.49 32.45 0.56
N GLU A 209 30.88 31.18 0.44
CA GLU A 209 31.49 30.41 1.53
C GLU A 209 32.68 31.17 2.20
N GLY A 210 32.61 31.28 3.52
CA GLY A 210 33.61 31.94 4.37
C GLY A 210 33.60 33.47 4.36
N LYS A 211 32.70 34.12 3.60
CA LYS A 211 32.62 35.59 3.54
C LYS A 211 31.86 36.17 4.73
N GLU A 212 32.27 37.37 5.13
CA GLU A 212 31.56 38.21 6.11
C GLU A 212 31.15 39.52 5.43
N PHE A 213 29.91 39.95 5.65
CA PHE A 213 29.38 41.20 5.10
C PHE A 213 28.88 42.11 6.21
N ASP A 214 29.35 43.36 6.22
CA ASP A 214 28.87 44.37 7.16
C ASP A 214 27.63 45.06 6.58
N VAL A 215 26.57 45.14 7.39
CA VAL A 215 25.25 45.65 7.00
C VAL A 215 25.01 47.03 7.57
N GLU A 216 24.62 47.98 6.72
CA GLU A 216 24.28 49.34 7.13
C GLU A 216 22.82 49.45 7.62
N ALA A 217 22.57 50.39 8.52
CA ALA A 217 21.22 50.69 8.96
C ALA A 217 20.46 51.47 7.90
N ALA A 218 19.22 51.07 7.62
CA ALA A 218 18.34 51.80 6.72
C ALA A 218 18.03 53.20 7.30
N SER A 219 18.04 54.19 6.41
CA SER A 219 17.59 55.54 6.75
C SER A 219 16.08 55.53 6.99
N PHE A 220 15.62 56.19 8.07
CA PHE A 220 14.22 56.14 8.52
C PHE A 220 13.67 57.56 8.66
N ASP A 221 12.53 57.86 8.01
CA ASP A 221 11.91 59.21 7.99
C ASP A 221 11.31 59.64 9.34
N SER A 222 11.10 58.69 10.26
CA SER A 222 10.57 58.97 11.59
C SER A 222 11.54 58.47 12.68
N GLY A 223 11.33 58.79 13.96
CA GLY A 223 12.25 58.34 15.00
C GLY A 223 12.41 56.80 15.02
N TYR A 224 13.61 56.33 15.37
CA TYR A 224 13.92 54.90 15.50
C TYR A 224 12.96 54.20 16.47
N LYS A 225 12.49 53.01 16.08
CA LYS A 225 11.60 52.19 16.89
C LYS A 225 12.01 50.72 16.79
N SER A 226 12.03 50.06 17.94
CA SER A 226 12.19 48.61 18.01
C SER A 226 10.91 47.92 17.56
N PHE A 227 11.04 47.00 16.60
CA PHE A 227 9.94 46.14 16.13
C PHE A 227 10.06 44.76 16.77
N ILE A 228 8.93 44.26 17.28
CA ILE A 228 8.85 42.94 17.94
C ILE A 228 8.57 41.85 16.90
N HIS A 229 7.70 42.16 15.92
CA HIS A 229 7.39 41.27 14.81
C HIS A 229 7.59 42.00 13.50
N LEU A 230 8.15 41.30 12.52
CA LEU A 230 8.35 41.76 11.15
C LEU A 230 7.81 40.71 10.17
N ALA A 231 7.10 41.15 9.13
CA ALA A 231 6.62 40.28 8.07
C ALA A 231 6.67 40.99 6.72
N TRP A 232 7.21 40.32 5.70
CA TRP A 232 7.23 40.81 4.32
C TRP A 232 5.86 40.64 3.66
N LEU A 233 5.30 41.71 3.11
CA LEU A 233 4.10 41.65 2.25
C LEU A 233 4.50 41.42 0.79
N ASP A 234 5.52 42.15 0.36
CA ASP A 234 6.10 42.09 -0.99
C ASP A 234 7.58 42.48 -0.93
N SER A 235 8.33 42.34 -2.02
CA SER A 235 9.78 42.66 -2.08
C SER A 235 10.12 44.10 -1.64
N HIS A 236 9.16 45.02 -1.69
CA HIS A 236 9.34 46.43 -1.32
C HIS A 236 8.52 46.88 -0.11
N LYS A 237 7.72 45.98 0.50
CA LYS A 237 6.80 46.35 1.58
C LYS A 237 6.92 45.40 2.78
N LEU A 238 7.12 45.99 3.94
CA LEU A 238 7.31 45.32 5.21
C LEU A 238 6.24 45.78 6.21
N LEU A 239 5.68 44.84 6.95
CA LEU A 239 4.87 45.12 8.14
C LEU A 239 5.73 44.96 9.38
N GLY A 240 5.65 45.93 10.28
CA GLY A 240 6.29 45.87 11.58
C GLY A 240 5.31 46.18 12.71
N VAL A 241 5.31 45.37 13.77
CA VAL A 241 4.58 45.69 15.00
C VAL A 241 5.56 46.23 16.04
N SER A 242 5.26 47.44 16.53
CA SER A 242 6.02 48.06 17.63
C SER A 242 5.18 48.12 18.89
N HIS A 243 5.85 48.07 20.03
CA HIS A 243 5.23 48.29 21.33
C HIS A 243 5.37 49.77 21.71
N SER A 244 4.25 50.45 21.95
CA SER A 244 4.26 51.83 22.40
C SER A 244 4.64 51.88 23.87
N GLN A 245 5.87 52.30 24.20
CA GLN A 245 6.20 52.65 25.58
C GLN A 245 5.41 53.90 25.98
N ILE A 246 4.53 53.76 26.97
CA ILE A 246 3.81 54.89 27.56
C ILE A 246 4.86 55.80 28.22
N SER A 247 5.19 56.90 27.56
CA SER A 247 6.02 57.94 28.17
C SER A 247 5.18 58.70 29.21
N ASN A 248 5.76 58.93 30.40
CA ASN A 248 5.12 59.67 31.50
C ASN A 248 4.69 61.11 31.14
N SER A 249 5.09 61.65 29.98
CA SER A 249 4.64 62.96 29.49
C SER A 249 3.22 62.95 28.89
N ALA A 250 2.70 61.79 28.49
CA ALA A 250 1.38 61.69 27.84
C ALA A 250 0.19 61.54 28.80
N ILE A 251 0.43 61.29 30.09
CA ILE A 251 -0.64 61.04 31.08
C ILE A 251 -1.40 62.33 31.46
N LYS A 252 -0.95 63.51 31.00
CA LYS A 252 -1.63 64.78 31.33
C LYS A 252 -2.76 65.16 30.37
N ASP A 253 -2.84 64.60 29.17
CA ASP A 253 -3.86 64.97 28.19
C ASP A 253 -4.35 63.76 27.38
N SER A 254 -5.33 63.01 27.90
CA SER A 254 -6.40 62.41 27.07
C SER A 254 -7.42 61.65 27.93
N SER A 255 -8.68 61.88 27.59
CA SER A 255 -9.86 61.19 28.10
C SER A 255 -9.90 59.72 27.68
N LYS A 256 -10.15 58.82 28.64
CA LYS A 256 -10.94 57.58 28.61
C LYS A 256 -11.11 56.72 27.33
N ASP A 257 -10.24 56.81 26.33
CA ASP A 257 -10.13 55.80 25.27
C ASP A 257 -9.04 54.80 25.67
N GLU A 258 -9.35 53.51 25.61
CA GLU A 258 -8.44 52.41 25.91
C GLU A 258 -7.15 52.54 25.08
N LEU A 259 -6.05 52.93 25.74
CA LEU A 259 -4.75 53.14 25.10
C LEU A 259 -4.23 51.82 24.51
N SER A 260 -4.30 51.69 23.19
CA SER A 260 -3.73 50.56 22.45
C SER A 260 -2.22 50.46 22.66
N ILE A 261 -1.74 49.33 23.19
CA ILE A 261 -0.33 49.10 23.55
C ILE A 261 0.53 48.79 22.31
N TYR A 262 -0.06 48.23 21.26
CA TYR A 262 0.63 47.81 20.04
C TYR A 262 0.21 48.63 18.82
N CYS A 263 1.19 48.98 17.98
CA CYS A 263 0.97 49.68 16.73
C CYS A 263 1.55 48.89 15.55
N LEU A 264 0.71 48.66 14.53
CA LEU A 264 1.10 48.10 13.25
C LEU A 264 1.59 49.21 12.31
N HIS A 265 2.75 49.02 11.70
CA HIS A 265 3.39 49.94 10.78
C HIS A 265 3.53 49.29 9.40
N GLU A 266 3.05 49.99 8.37
CA GLU A 266 3.36 49.67 6.98
C GLU A 266 4.59 50.46 6.55
N ILE A 267 5.63 49.76 6.12
CA ILE A 267 6.94 50.32 5.77
C ILE A 267 7.24 49.99 4.31
N GLU A 268 7.50 51.02 3.51
CA GLU A 268 7.98 50.90 2.13
C GLU A 268 9.50 51.04 2.12
N LEU A 269 10.15 50.15 1.37
CA LEU A 269 11.61 50.05 1.27
C LEU A 269 12.06 50.44 -0.14
N VAL A 270 12.93 51.44 -0.22
CA VAL A 270 13.52 51.94 -1.47
C VAL A 270 15.04 51.83 -1.36
N CYS A 271 15.68 51.18 -2.34
CA CYS A 271 17.14 51.09 -2.42
C CYS A 271 17.66 52.13 -3.44
N SER A 272 18.68 52.90 -3.06
CA SER A 272 19.31 53.91 -3.91
C SER A 272 20.42 53.37 -4.82
N GLU A 273 20.86 52.13 -4.61
CA GLU A 273 21.96 51.50 -5.36
C GLU A 273 21.44 50.72 -6.58
N ASP A 274 22.22 50.73 -7.68
CA ASP A 274 21.90 49.98 -8.90
C ASP A 274 22.00 48.47 -8.66
N ARG A 275 20.97 47.72 -9.06
CA ARG A 275 20.85 46.27 -8.83
C ARG A 275 21.89 45.48 -9.64
N ILE A 276 22.84 44.85 -8.98
CA ILE A 276 23.70 43.82 -9.57
C ILE A 276 23.18 42.45 -9.10
N SER A 277 22.58 41.68 -10.01
CA SER A 277 21.85 40.44 -9.69
C SER A 277 22.69 39.32 -9.06
N SER A 278 24.02 39.41 -9.11
CA SER A 278 24.94 38.39 -8.60
C SER A 278 25.68 38.78 -7.31
N SER A 279 25.40 39.95 -6.72
CA SER A 279 26.09 40.42 -5.51
C SER A 279 25.12 40.64 -4.34
N VAL A 280 25.66 40.58 -3.12
CA VAL A 280 24.93 40.92 -1.90
C VAL A 280 24.86 42.45 -1.75
N THR A 281 23.66 43.00 -1.56
CA THR A 281 23.46 44.44 -1.30
C THR A 281 23.16 44.68 0.17
N CYS A 282 24.09 45.36 0.86
CA CYS A 282 24.06 45.61 2.31
C CYS A 282 23.86 47.09 2.69
N SER A 283 23.80 48.01 1.72
CA SER A 283 23.77 49.46 1.92
C SER A 283 22.71 50.14 1.02
N GLY A 284 22.46 51.44 1.25
CA GLY A 284 21.60 52.24 0.37
C GLY A 284 20.09 52.10 0.57
N TRP A 285 19.64 51.47 1.66
CA TRP A 285 18.20 51.28 1.95
C TRP A 285 17.57 52.48 2.67
N HIS A 286 16.40 52.90 2.20
CA HIS A 286 15.55 53.94 2.77
C HIS A 286 14.18 53.37 3.12
N ALA A 287 13.77 53.52 4.38
CA ALA A 287 12.53 52.98 4.93
C ALA A 287 11.54 54.10 5.25
N LYS A 288 10.41 54.11 4.55
CA LYS A 288 9.33 55.10 4.67
C LYS A 288 8.09 54.50 5.28
N VAL A 289 7.56 55.07 6.36
CA VAL A 289 6.32 54.59 7.00
C VAL A 289 5.10 55.16 6.27
N LEU A 290 4.32 54.30 5.62
CA LEU A 290 3.14 54.67 4.84
C LEU A 290 1.86 54.76 5.70
N ASN A 291 1.66 53.79 6.59
CA ASN A 291 0.43 53.67 7.37
C ASN A 291 0.72 53.24 8.81
N ARG A 292 -0.14 53.67 9.75
CA ARG A 292 -0.06 53.33 11.18
C ARG A 292 -1.45 52.96 11.70
N LEU A 293 -1.57 51.80 12.30
CA LEU A 293 -2.82 51.31 12.89
C LEU A 293 -2.58 50.91 14.35
N SER A 294 -3.39 51.47 15.26
CA SER A 294 -3.50 51.05 16.65
C SER A 294 -4.25 49.73 16.72
N LEU A 295 -3.72 48.74 17.46
CA LEU A 295 -4.34 47.43 17.60
C LEU A 295 -4.97 47.26 18.99
N GLU A 296 -6.21 46.78 19.03
CA GLU A 296 -7.00 46.54 20.25
C GLU A 296 -6.69 45.16 20.87
N GLY A 297 -5.42 44.91 21.21
CA GLY A 297 -5.00 43.68 21.88
C GLY A 297 -3.51 43.38 21.77
N THR A 298 -3.05 42.43 22.58
CA THR A 298 -1.68 41.90 22.53
C THR A 298 -1.49 41.05 21.29
N VAL A 299 -0.52 41.40 20.46
CA VAL A 299 -0.16 40.63 19.26
C VAL A 299 0.76 39.47 19.65
N ILE A 300 0.42 38.26 19.21
CA ILE A 300 1.21 37.04 19.44
C ILE A 300 2.13 36.74 18.25
N GLY A 301 1.63 36.95 17.02
CA GLY A 301 2.38 36.64 15.80
C GLY A 301 1.76 37.24 14.54
N ILE A 302 2.56 37.30 13.48
CA ILE A 302 2.16 37.79 12.15
C ILE A 302 2.64 36.79 11.11
N VAL A 303 1.78 36.42 10.17
CA VAL A 303 2.14 35.57 9.03
C VAL A 303 1.69 36.21 7.72
N PRO A 304 2.58 36.34 6.72
CA PRO A 304 2.21 36.89 5.42
C PRO A 304 1.48 35.86 4.55
N ASP A 305 0.55 36.32 3.70
CA ASP A 305 -0.01 35.50 2.62
C ASP A 305 0.93 35.53 1.42
N GLN A 306 1.52 34.38 1.12
CA GLN A 306 2.53 34.27 0.07
C GLN A 306 1.94 34.21 -1.35
N GLY A 307 0.66 33.88 -1.52
CA GLY A 307 0.08 33.74 -2.88
C GLY A 307 -1.06 34.70 -3.23
N ASN A 308 -1.76 35.30 -2.27
CA ASN A 308 -2.49 36.54 -2.54
C ASN A 308 -1.55 37.71 -2.25
N GLY A 309 -0.77 38.09 -3.27
CA GLY A 309 0.22 39.16 -3.16
C GLY A 309 -0.36 40.39 -2.45
N CYS A 310 0.16 40.67 -1.26
CA CYS A 310 -0.13 41.84 -0.42
C CYS A 310 -1.18 41.70 0.70
N SER A 311 -1.25 40.57 1.39
CA SER A 311 -1.97 40.47 2.69
C SER A 311 -1.15 39.75 3.77
N ALA A 312 -1.50 39.98 5.04
CA ALA A 312 -0.92 39.29 6.19
C ALA A 312 -1.96 39.10 7.29
N TYR A 313 -1.82 38.02 8.06
CA TYR A 313 -2.68 37.69 9.18
C TYR A 313 -1.97 37.99 10.49
N VAL A 314 -2.63 38.74 11.36
CA VAL A 314 -2.15 39.11 12.70
C VAL A 314 -2.98 38.34 13.73
N GLN A 315 -2.32 37.57 14.58
CA GLN A 315 -2.98 36.85 15.67
C GLN A 315 -2.89 37.65 16.97
N PHE A 316 -4.03 37.84 17.62
CA PHE A 316 -4.13 38.38 18.97
C PHE A 316 -4.13 37.29 20.04
N ASP A 317 -3.88 37.68 21.27
CA ASP A 317 -4.08 36.82 22.43
C ASP A 317 -5.52 36.30 22.49
N GLY A 318 -5.68 35.03 22.85
CA GLY A 318 -6.94 34.29 22.76
C GLY A 318 -7.22 33.65 21.40
N GLY A 319 -6.32 33.77 20.41
CA GLY A 319 -6.42 33.07 19.12
C GLY A 319 -7.22 33.78 18.03
N LYS A 320 -7.72 35.01 18.29
CA LYS A 320 -8.43 35.80 17.28
C LYS A 320 -7.46 36.26 16.18
N VAL A 321 -7.86 36.12 14.92
CA VAL A 321 -7.03 36.47 13.76
C VAL A 321 -7.64 37.66 13.01
N PHE A 322 -6.77 38.59 12.61
CA PHE A 322 -7.08 39.80 11.88
C PHE A 322 -6.34 39.80 10.54
N GLU A 323 -7.07 39.92 9.42
CA GLU A 323 -6.48 40.02 8.09
C GLU A 323 -6.18 41.49 7.75
N TYR A 324 -4.92 41.77 7.45
CA TYR A 324 -4.46 43.04 6.88
C TYR A 324 -4.26 42.87 5.38
N ALA A 325 -5.02 43.60 4.56
CA ALA A 325 -4.87 43.63 3.11
C ALA A 325 -4.52 45.05 2.62
N LEU A 326 -3.65 45.12 1.60
CA LEU A 326 -3.21 46.38 0.99
C LEU A 326 -4.31 47.01 0.11
N LYS A 327 -4.39 48.35 0.14
CA LYS A 327 -5.34 49.14 -0.66
C LYS A 327 -5.01 49.07 -2.15
N VAL A 328 -5.89 48.51 -2.96
CA VAL A 328 -6.02 48.90 -4.38
C VAL A 328 -6.96 50.12 -4.41
N ALA A 329 -6.64 51.15 -5.19
CA ALA A 329 -7.19 52.50 -5.13
C ALA A 329 -8.73 52.61 -4.87
N ASP A 330 -9.12 53.58 -4.02
CA ASP A 330 -10.47 54.14 -3.79
C ASP A 330 -11.48 53.55 -2.76
N ALA A 331 -11.06 52.73 -1.79
CA ALA A 331 -11.87 52.49 -0.58
C ALA A 331 -11.05 52.52 0.72
N ARG A 332 -11.64 53.03 1.82
CA ARG A 332 -11.08 52.87 3.17
C ARG A 332 -10.83 51.37 3.40
N GLY A 333 -9.66 51.02 3.93
CA GLY A 333 -9.18 49.63 4.01
C GLY A 333 -10.26 48.67 4.50
N LEU A 334 -10.48 47.58 3.76
CA LEU A 334 -11.45 46.56 4.14
C LEU A 334 -10.82 45.72 5.26
N HIS A 335 -10.99 46.19 6.49
CA HIS A 335 -10.60 45.45 7.69
C HIS A 335 -11.68 44.43 7.98
N GLN A 336 -11.44 43.16 7.62
CA GLN A 336 -12.42 42.11 7.87
C GLN A 336 -11.90 41.17 8.95
N LYS A 337 -12.65 41.10 10.05
CA LYS A 337 -12.47 40.06 11.05
C LYS A 337 -12.89 38.74 10.40
N ARG A 338 -11.98 37.77 10.32
CA ARG A 338 -12.28 36.42 9.83
C ARG A 338 -12.36 35.46 10.99
N ASP A 339 -13.59 35.23 11.46
CA ASP A 339 -13.84 34.25 12.52
C ASP A 339 -13.53 32.82 12.03
N ASP A 340 -13.75 32.52 10.74
CA ASP A 340 -13.46 31.23 10.10
C ASP A 340 -11.99 30.77 10.19
N MET A 341 -11.07 31.70 10.43
CA MET A 341 -9.62 31.45 10.50
C MET A 341 -9.05 31.64 11.90
N SER A 342 -9.91 31.87 12.90
CA SER A 342 -9.51 32.03 14.29
C SER A 342 -9.15 30.68 14.94
N PHE A 343 -8.32 30.74 15.97
CA PHE A 343 -7.91 29.58 16.76
C PHE A 343 -8.63 29.55 18.10
N SER A 344 -8.79 28.35 18.67
CA SER A 344 -9.35 28.17 20.02
C SER A 344 -8.43 28.65 21.15
N SER A 345 -7.16 28.92 20.86
CA SER A 345 -6.14 29.40 21.81
C SER A 345 -5.05 30.20 21.10
N SER A 346 -4.23 30.92 21.88
CA SER A 346 -3.03 31.60 21.37
C SER A 346 -2.01 30.58 20.85
N CYS A 347 -1.68 30.68 19.56
CA CYS A 347 -0.65 29.89 18.88
C CYS A 347 0.56 30.77 18.56
N PRO A 348 1.72 30.59 19.21
CA PRO A 348 2.92 31.35 18.88
C PRO A 348 3.54 30.96 17.53
N TRP A 349 3.39 29.69 17.13
CA TRP A 349 3.88 29.19 15.84
C TRP A 349 2.72 29.10 14.86
N ILE A 350 2.67 30.06 13.94
CA ILE A 350 1.67 30.13 12.89
C ILE A 350 2.31 30.02 11.52
N ASP A 351 1.63 29.35 10.61
CA ASP A 351 2.02 29.28 9.21
C ASP A 351 0.78 29.24 8.30
N LEU A 352 0.87 29.88 7.15
CA LEU A 352 -0.22 29.99 6.18
C LEU A 352 0.14 29.19 4.94
N VAL A 353 -0.72 28.22 4.61
CA VAL A 353 -0.46 27.29 3.53
C VAL A 353 -1.49 27.44 2.41
N GLN A 354 -1.00 27.50 1.18
CA GLN A 354 -1.83 27.41 -0.02
C GLN A 354 -1.96 25.97 -0.47
N ILE A 355 -3.21 25.54 -0.67
CA ILE A 355 -3.54 24.16 -1.02
C ILE A 355 -3.93 24.08 -2.49
N GLY A 356 -3.21 23.26 -3.25
CA GLY A 356 -3.53 22.93 -4.63
C GLY A 356 -4.63 21.87 -4.73
N GLY A 357 -5.60 22.06 -5.63
CA GLY A 357 -6.60 21.02 -5.97
C GLY A 357 -8.07 21.44 -5.90
N CYS A 358 -8.40 22.60 -5.30
CA CYS A 358 -9.74 23.17 -5.36
C CYS A 358 -9.71 24.54 -6.02
N LEU A 359 -10.55 24.74 -7.03
CA LEU A 359 -10.94 26.06 -7.51
C LEU A 359 -12.11 26.53 -6.63
N PRO A 360 -12.01 27.66 -5.89
CA PRO A 360 -10.87 28.58 -5.77
C PRO A 360 -9.80 28.12 -4.76
N GLN A 361 -8.54 28.55 -4.96
CA GLN A 361 -7.41 28.32 -4.05
C GLN A 361 -7.80 28.74 -2.62
N LYS A 362 -7.88 27.78 -1.70
CA LYS A 362 -8.21 28.03 -0.29
C LYS A 362 -6.92 28.05 0.52
N ALA A 363 -6.63 29.18 1.16
CA ALA A 363 -5.58 29.26 2.17
C ALA A 363 -6.07 28.66 3.49
N LEU A 364 -5.24 27.83 4.13
CA LEU A 364 -5.50 27.33 5.49
C LEU A 364 -4.40 27.82 6.43
N LEU A 365 -4.83 28.28 7.60
CA LEU A 365 -3.95 28.76 8.65
C LEU A 365 -3.75 27.65 9.68
N PHE A 366 -2.49 27.31 9.94
CA PHE A 366 -2.09 26.33 10.94
C PHE A 366 -1.44 27.03 12.12
N GLY A 367 -1.74 26.57 13.33
CA GLY A 367 -1.22 27.14 14.58
C GLY A 367 -0.88 26.06 15.58
N LEU A 368 0.31 26.11 16.19
CA LEU A 368 0.68 25.27 17.32
C LEU A 368 0.67 26.12 18.59
N ASP A 369 -0.01 25.64 19.63
CA ASP A 369 -0.02 26.28 20.95
C ASP A 369 1.09 25.72 21.88
N ASP A 370 1.32 26.41 23.00
CA ASP A 370 2.34 26.02 23.99
C ASP A 370 2.06 24.67 24.65
N SER A 371 0.80 24.22 24.65
CA SER A 371 0.40 22.92 25.19
C SER A 371 0.69 21.76 24.24
N GLY A 372 1.07 22.05 22.97
CA GLY A 372 1.34 21.07 21.93
C GLY A 372 0.11 20.68 21.10
N ARG A 373 -0.93 21.51 21.08
CA ARG A 373 -2.10 21.32 20.21
C ARG A 373 -1.87 22.02 18.88
N LEU A 374 -1.85 21.23 17.80
CA LEU A 374 -1.82 21.71 16.42
C LEU A 374 -3.25 21.91 15.93
N LEU A 375 -3.55 23.14 15.54
CA LEU A 375 -4.85 23.64 15.10
C LEU A 375 -4.78 24.02 13.61
N ALA A 376 -5.87 23.80 12.89
CA ALA A 376 -6.09 24.32 11.54
C ALA A 376 -7.44 25.07 11.52
N GLY A 377 -7.38 26.40 11.55
CA GLY A 377 -8.52 27.24 11.97
C GLY A 377 -9.04 26.80 13.34
N GLU A 378 -10.36 26.60 13.46
CA GLU A 378 -10.97 26.14 14.72
C GLU A 378 -10.75 24.65 15.02
N ARG A 379 -10.31 23.85 14.04
CA ARG A 379 -10.21 22.39 14.18
C ARG A 379 -8.89 21.98 14.81
N THR A 380 -8.95 21.19 15.88
CA THR A 380 -7.77 20.52 16.45
C THR A 380 -7.40 19.30 15.63
N LEU A 381 -6.18 19.29 15.11
CA LEU A 381 -5.62 18.17 14.34
C LEU A 381 -4.90 17.19 15.26
N CYS A 382 -4.06 17.67 16.15
CA CYS A 382 -3.20 16.84 16.98
C CYS A 382 -3.00 17.48 18.36
N ASN A 383 -3.08 16.70 19.45
CA ASN A 383 -2.98 17.21 20.82
C ASN A 383 -1.58 17.02 21.46
N ASN A 384 -0.69 16.30 20.79
CA ASN A 384 0.62 15.93 21.28
C ASN A 384 1.73 16.30 20.30
N CYS A 385 1.56 17.38 19.53
CA CYS A 385 2.56 17.85 18.57
C CYS A 385 3.74 18.52 19.31
N SER A 386 4.96 18.25 18.84
CA SER A 386 6.20 18.87 19.33
C SER A 386 6.77 19.88 18.33
N SER A 387 6.63 19.61 17.03
CA SER A 387 7.03 20.48 15.92
C SER A 387 6.31 20.04 14.65
N PHE A 388 6.11 20.96 13.70
CA PHE A 388 5.50 20.67 12.42
C PHE A 388 6.19 21.46 11.30
N SER A 389 6.07 20.97 10.08
CA SER A 389 6.53 21.63 8.86
C SER A 389 5.72 21.11 7.65
N PHE A 390 5.95 21.69 6.49
CA PHE A 390 5.19 21.40 5.28
C PHE A 390 6.10 20.88 4.17
N TYR A 391 5.52 20.18 3.20
CA TYR A 391 6.25 19.71 2.01
C TYR A 391 5.48 20.04 0.72
N SER A 392 6.17 20.69 -0.23
CA SER A 392 5.72 20.91 -1.60
C SER A 392 6.47 20.01 -2.58
N ASN A 393 5.74 19.44 -3.54
CA ASN A 393 6.27 18.60 -4.62
C ASN A 393 6.41 19.38 -5.94
N SER A 394 5.67 20.49 -6.11
CA SER A 394 5.68 21.32 -7.31
C SER A 394 6.48 22.62 -7.10
N ALA A 395 6.97 23.18 -8.21
CA ALA A 395 7.55 24.52 -8.25
C ALA A 395 6.53 25.62 -7.90
N ASP A 396 5.22 25.33 -8.02
CA ASP A 396 4.12 26.25 -7.72
C ASP A 396 3.88 26.48 -6.21
N HIS A 397 4.81 26.03 -5.35
CA HIS A 397 4.73 26.13 -3.88
C HIS A 397 3.44 25.57 -3.25
N THR A 398 2.65 24.78 -3.99
CA THR A 398 1.43 24.17 -3.46
C THR A 398 1.83 23.06 -2.50
N VAL A 399 1.49 23.22 -1.23
CA VAL A 399 1.83 22.21 -0.24
C VAL A 399 0.99 20.97 -0.50
N THR A 400 1.65 19.82 -0.45
CA THR A 400 1.04 18.50 -0.69
C THR A 400 0.90 17.72 0.62
N HIS A 401 1.88 17.84 1.52
CA HIS A 401 1.91 17.10 2.77
C HIS A 401 2.18 18.00 3.99
N LEU A 402 1.55 17.66 5.11
CA LEU A 402 1.87 18.14 6.45
C LEU A 402 2.77 17.11 7.14
N ILE A 403 3.88 17.56 7.70
CA ILE A 403 4.82 16.75 8.46
C ILE A 403 4.72 17.18 9.91
N LEU A 404 4.41 16.26 10.82
CA LEU A 404 4.37 16.54 12.24
C LEU A 404 5.21 15.55 13.04
N ALA A 405 5.91 16.07 14.04
CA ALA A 405 6.53 15.28 15.09
C ALA A 405 5.69 15.39 16.36
N THR A 406 5.60 14.30 17.10
CA THR A 406 4.85 14.22 18.35
C THR A 406 5.78 14.25 19.56
N LYS A 407 5.24 14.56 20.74
CA LYS A 407 5.93 14.46 22.03
C LYS A 407 6.31 13.02 22.42
N GLN A 408 5.81 12.03 21.68
CA GLN A 408 6.17 10.61 21.81
C GLN A 408 7.28 10.18 20.82
N ASP A 409 7.96 11.16 20.20
CA ASP A 409 9.05 10.91 19.25
C ASP A 409 8.60 10.12 18.01
N LEU A 410 7.36 10.35 17.57
CA LEU A 410 6.81 9.81 16.33
C LEU A 410 6.67 10.90 15.27
N LEU A 411 7.07 10.59 14.05
CA LEU A 411 6.97 11.44 12.88
C LEU A 411 5.87 10.93 11.94
N PHE A 412 4.92 11.80 11.60
CA PHE A 412 3.81 11.51 10.71
C PHE A 412 3.89 12.37 9.45
N ILE A 413 3.52 11.77 8.31
CA ILE A 413 3.50 12.43 6.99
C ILE A 413 2.08 12.29 6.44
N ILE A 414 1.37 13.40 6.46
CA ILE A 414 -0.08 13.48 6.26
C ILE A 414 -0.35 14.17 4.94
N ASP A 415 -1.23 13.60 4.12
CA ASP A 415 -1.67 14.23 2.89
C ASP A 415 -2.65 15.35 3.21
N ILE A 416 -2.49 16.52 2.60
CA ILE A 416 -3.40 17.64 2.84
C ILE A 416 -4.83 17.33 2.41
N SER A 417 -4.99 16.49 1.38
CA SER A 417 -6.30 15.98 0.94
C SER A 417 -7.03 15.22 2.06
N ASP A 418 -6.32 14.51 2.93
CA ASP A 418 -6.92 13.80 4.07
C ASP A 418 -7.39 14.75 5.16
N ILE A 419 -6.70 15.88 5.35
CA ILE A 419 -7.12 16.96 6.26
C ILE A 419 -8.43 17.57 5.76
N LEU A 420 -8.51 17.88 4.46
CA LEU A 420 -9.69 18.45 3.82
C LEU A 420 -10.90 17.50 3.86
N LYS A 421 -10.70 16.20 3.67
CA LYS A 421 -11.76 15.18 3.74
C LYS A 421 -12.16 14.81 5.17
N GLY A 422 -11.35 15.19 6.16
CA GLY A 422 -11.60 14.90 7.56
C GLY A 422 -11.32 13.46 8.00
N GLU A 423 -10.55 12.71 7.21
CA GLU A 423 -10.28 11.26 7.41
C GLU A 423 -9.13 10.98 8.41
N LEU A 424 -8.65 12.00 9.13
CA LEU A 424 -7.45 11.93 9.98
C LEU A 424 -7.56 10.89 11.10
N GLU A 425 -8.72 10.82 11.78
CA GLU A 425 -8.91 9.87 12.89
C GLU A 425 -8.89 8.41 12.42
N VAL A 426 -9.49 8.15 11.25
CA VAL A 426 -9.60 6.81 10.66
C VAL A 426 -8.24 6.30 10.19
N LYS A 427 -7.43 7.16 9.55
CA LYS A 427 -6.13 6.78 8.97
C LYS A 427 -4.96 6.84 9.95
N TYR A 428 -4.96 7.81 10.88
CA TYR A 428 -3.80 8.11 11.72
C TYR A 428 -4.04 7.88 13.22
N GLY A 429 -5.22 7.40 13.63
CA GLY A 429 -5.47 6.91 14.99
C GLY A 429 -5.15 7.93 16.08
N ASN A 430 -5.52 9.20 15.87
CA ASN A 430 -5.27 10.33 16.77
C ASN A 430 -3.78 10.59 17.09
N PHE A 431 -2.86 10.19 16.20
CA PHE A 431 -1.42 10.42 16.34
C PHE A 431 -0.82 9.77 17.61
N LEU A 432 -1.36 8.61 17.97
CA LEU A 432 -0.88 7.76 19.07
C LEU A 432 -0.31 6.45 18.53
N ALA A 433 0.69 5.90 19.22
CA ALA A 433 1.19 4.56 18.95
C ALA A 433 0.13 3.50 19.29
N VAL A 434 -0.71 3.13 18.32
CA VAL A 434 -1.61 2.00 18.49
C VAL A 434 -0.79 0.71 18.35
N PHE A 435 -0.42 0.09 19.47
CA PHE A 435 0.19 -1.24 19.50
C PHE A 435 -0.83 -2.31 19.07
N LYS A 436 -1.15 -2.39 17.77
CA LYS A 436 -1.84 -3.55 17.22
C LYS A 436 -0.83 -4.68 17.10
N HIS A 437 -0.83 -5.60 18.06
CA HIS A 437 -0.16 -6.90 17.92
C HIS A 437 -0.90 -7.77 16.88
N LYS A 438 -0.90 -7.37 15.60
CA LYS A 438 -1.18 -8.28 14.49
C LYS A 438 0.16 -8.64 13.86
N LYS A 439 0.46 -9.94 13.82
CA LYS A 439 1.55 -10.50 13.02
C LYS A 439 1.18 -10.35 11.54
N GLY A 440 1.49 -9.19 10.98
CA GLY A 440 1.46 -8.84 9.57
C GLY A 440 2.33 -7.59 9.42
N GLU A 441 3.26 -7.62 8.48
CA GLU A 441 4.28 -6.58 8.28
C GLU A 441 3.68 -5.15 8.17
N ASP A 442 4.30 -4.21 8.89
CA ASP A 442 4.40 -2.77 8.61
C ASP A 442 3.15 -1.97 8.18
N GLU A 443 2.02 -2.12 8.88
CA GLU A 443 0.97 -1.08 8.91
C GLU A 443 1.34 0.10 9.84
N ARG A 444 2.56 0.63 9.75
CA ARG A 444 2.99 1.80 10.54
C ARG A 444 2.91 3.06 9.69
N ASN A 445 1.85 3.84 9.87
CA ASN A 445 1.67 5.16 9.26
C ASN A 445 2.56 6.26 9.90
N TYR A 446 3.57 5.85 10.68
CA TYR A 446 4.47 6.74 11.40
C TYR A 446 5.90 6.19 11.38
N ILE A 447 6.86 7.11 11.46
CA ILE A 447 8.29 6.81 11.58
C ILE A 447 8.67 7.08 13.04
N GLN A 448 9.34 6.13 13.68
CA GLN A 448 9.88 6.34 15.02
C GLN A 448 11.19 7.12 14.93
N ILE A 449 11.26 8.26 15.61
CA ILE A 449 12.47 9.05 15.73
C ILE A 449 13.41 8.31 16.68
N TRP A 450 14.68 8.11 16.29
CA TRP A 450 15.65 7.30 17.04
C TRP A 450 16.13 8.00 18.32
N GLU A 451 16.22 9.33 18.30
CA GLU A 451 16.65 10.14 19.44
C GLU A 451 15.46 10.88 20.07
N ARG A 452 15.27 10.67 21.38
CA ARG A 452 14.17 11.28 22.13
C ARG A 452 14.31 12.80 22.17
N GLY A 453 13.22 13.50 21.89
CA GLY A 453 13.16 14.96 21.92
C GLY A 453 13.72 15.66 20.67
N ALA A 454 14.09 14.92 19.61
CA ALA A 454 14.47 15.56 18.36
C ALA A 454 13.28 16.27 17.70
N LYS A 455 13.53 17.42 17.07
CA LYS A 455 12.50 18.28 16.47
C LYS A 455 12.72 18.44 14.98
N ILE A 456 11.64 18.65 14.25
CA ILE A 456 11.69 19.05 12.84
C ILE A 456 12.15 20.49 12.77
N VAL A 457 13.19 20.75 11.98
CA VAL A 457 13.73 22.09 11.80
C VAL A 457 13.56 22.56 10.36
N GLY A 458 13.68 21.68 9.38
CA GLY A 458 13.50 22.04 7.96
C GLY A 458 13.07 20.87 7.09
N VAL A 459 12.63 21.18 5.88
CA VAL A 459 12.16 20.21 4.89
C VAL A 459 12.70 20.60 3.51
N LEU A 460 13.39 19.67 2.85
CA LEU A 460 13.84 19.84 1.47
C LEU A 460 12.69 19.46 0.52
N HIS A 461 12.20 20.47 -0.21
CA HIS A 461 11.09 20.34 -1.15
C HIS A 461 11.49 19.70 -2.50
N GLY A 462 10.50 19.36 -3.32
CA GLY A 462 10.73 18.84 -4.67
C GLY A 462 11.44 17.49 -4.70
N ASP A 463 12.39 17.33 -5.62
CA ASP A 463 13.08 16.06 -5.92
C ASP A 463 14.01 15.55 -4.80
N GLU A 464 14.39 16.41 -3.86
CA GLU A 464 15.18 16.00 -2.69
C GLU A 464 14.32 15.28 -1.63
N SER A 465 13.09 15.74 -1.38
CA SER A 465 12.10 15.03 -0.56
C SER A 465 12.58 14.60 0.84
N ALA A 466 13.34 15.47 1.51
CA ALA A 466 14.04 15.14 2.75
C ALA A 466 13.52 15.95 3.95
N ILE A 467 13.70 15.42 5.16
CA ILE A 467 13.34 16.09 6.42
C ILE A 467 14.61 16.25 7.24
N ILE A 468 14.82 17.46 7.77
CA ILE A 468 15.95 17.78 8.62
C ILE A 468 15.48 17.84 10.07
N LEU A 469 16.03 16.94 10.87
CA LEU A 469 15.79 16.82 12.30
C LEU A 469 16.99 17.39 13.06
N GLN A 470 16.73 18.12 14.15
CA GLN A 470 17.76 18.50 15.11
C GLN A 470 17.59 17.70 16.38
N THR A 471 18.67 17.05 16.79
CA THR A 471 18.71 16.28 18.02
C THR A 471 18.91 17.18 19.24
N VAL A 472 18.63 16.68 20.45
CA VAL A 472 18.79 17.45 21.70
C VAL A 472 20.24 17.86 21.92
N ARG A 473 21.19 17.10 21.37
CA ARG A 473 22.62 17.41 21.40
C ARG A 473 23.01 18.57 20.48
N GLY A 474 22.13 18.95 19.54
CA GLY A 474 22.32 20.03 18.59
C GLY A 474 22.86 19.60 17.22
N ASN A 475 23.00 18.29 16.96
CA ASN A 475 23.36 17.77 15.64
C ASN A 475 22.16 17.85 14.68
N LEU A 476 22.44 18.04 13.39
CA LEU A 476 21.45 17.96 12.33
C LEU A 476 21.53 16.59 11.64
N GLU A 477 20.38 15.95 11.48
CA GLU A 477 20.25 14.69 10.75
C GLU A 477 19.20 14.82 9.66
N CYS A 478 19.55 14.42 8.44
CA CYS A 478 18.66 14.45 7.29
C CYS A 478 18.14 13.04 7.00
N ILE A 479 16.83 12.90 6.93
CA ILE A 479 16.15 11.63 6.64
C ILE A 479 15.33 11.74 5.37
N TYR A 480 15.19 10.62 4.66
CA TYR A 480 14.41 10.50 3.42
C TYR A 480 13.25 9.52 3.62
N PRO A 481 12.08 10.00 4.12
CA PRO A 481 10.92 9.14 4.28
C PRO A 481 10.45 8.57 2.95
N ARG A 482 10.24 7.25 2.90
CA ARG A 482 9.77 6.55 1.69
C ARG A 482 8.51 7.18 1.09
N LYS A 483 7.59 7.69 1.91
CA LYS A 483 6.37 8.36 1.43
C LYS A 483 6.67 9.60 0.56
N LEU A 484 7.57 10.47 1.02
CA LEU A 484 7.94 11.69 0.28
C LEU A 484 8.77 11.36 -0.96
N VAL A 485 9.71 10.41 -0.83
CA VAL A 485 10.52 9.93 -1.95
C VAL A 485 9.64 9.35 -3.06
N LEU A 486 8.64 8.52 -2.69
CA LEU A 486 7.68 7.98 -3.65
C LEU A 486 6.81 9.08 -4.26
N ALA A 487 6.32 10.05 -3.48
CA ALA A 487 5.54 11.17 -4.01
C ALA A 487 6.34 11.99 -5.04
N SER A 488 7.63 12.19 -4.81
CA SER A 488 8.51 12.87 -5.76
C SER A 488 8.80 12.02 -7.01
N ILE A 489 9.08 10.71 -6.86
CA ILE A 489 9.23 9.79 -8.00
C ILE A 489 7.97 9.79 -8.87
N ILE A 490 6.80 9.73 -8.24
CA ILE A 490 5.50 9.76 -8.93
C ILE A 490 5.33 11.05 -9.71
N ASN A 491 5.67 12.19 -9.13
CA ASN A 491 5.60 13.48 -9.82
C ASN A 491 6.56 13.55 -11.02
N ALA A 492 7.79 13.04 -10.88
CA ALA A 492 8.72 12.91 -12.01
C ALA A 492 8.16 12.02 -13.13
N LEU A 493 7.51 10.90 -12.79
CA LEU A 493 6.87 10.00 -13.77
C LEU A 493 5.67 10.65 -14.46
N ILE A 494 4.82 11.39 -13.73
CA ILE A 494 3.68 12.13 -14.30
C ILE A 494 4.16 13.18 -15.31
N GLN A 495 5.29 13.84 -15.01
CA GLN A 495 5.92 14.81 -15.90
C GLN A 495 6.71 14.17 -17.07
N GLY A 496 6.77 12.83 -17.14
CA GLY A 496 7.54 12.13 -18.18
C GLY A 496 9.07 12.21 -18.01
N ARG A 497 9.57 12.60 -16.82
CA ARG A 497 11.00 12.67 -16.48
C ARG A 497 11.53 11.31 -16.01
N TYR A 498 11.62 10.36 -16.93
CA TYR A 498 12.02 8.98 -16.65
C TYR A 498 13.45 8.85 -16.13
N LYS A 499 14.38 9.67 -16.63
CA LYS A 499 15.78 9.65 -16.17
C LYS A 499 15.89 10.00 -14.68
N ASP A 500 15.22 11.06 -14.26
CA ASP A 500 15.26 11.53 -12.87
C ASP A 500 14.59 10.52 -11.94
N ALA A 501 13.42 10.00 -12.34
CA ALA A 501 12.74 8.93 -11.61
C ALA A 501 13.64 7.68 -11.42
N LEU A 502 14.37 7.26 -12.46
CA LEU A 502 15.31 6.14 -12.37
C LEU A 502 16.46 6.43 -11.40
N LEU A 503 17.06 7.63 -11.46
CA LEU A 503 18.14 8.02 -10.56
C LEU A 503 17.66 8.08 -9.09
N MET A 504 16.46 8.59 -8.84
CA MET A 504 15.85 8.62 -7.52
C MET A 504 15.60 7.22 -6.96
N VAL A 505 15.02 6.33 -7.78
CA VAL A 505 14.79 4.93 -7.43
C VAL A 505 16.10 4.23 -7.04
N ARG A 506 17.17 4.47 -7.81
CA ARG A 506 18.53 3.93 -7.52
C ARG A 506 19.11 4.51 -6.24
N ARG A 507 19.11 5.84 -6.09
CA ARG A 507 19.67 6.57 -4.94
C ARG A 507 19.05 6.10 -3.63
N HIS A 508 17.72 5.96 -3.62
CA HIS A 508 16.94 5.63 -2.42
C HIS A 508 16.63 4.13 -2.29
N ARG A 509 17.16 3.30 -3.19
CA ARG A 509 16.94 1.83 -3.22
C ARG A 509 15.46 1.44 -3.17
N ILE A 510 14.65 2.18 -3.91
CA ILE A 510 13.24 1.84 -4.17
C ILE A 510 13.20 0.74 -5.24
N ASP A 511 12.15 -0.08 -5.23
CA ASP A 511 11.99 -1.11 -6.26
C ASP A 511 11.71 -0.46 -7.63
N PHE A 512 12.51 -0.82 -8.63
CA PHE A 512 12.44 -0.30 -9.99
C PHE A 512 11.08 -0.48 -10.66
N ASN A 513 10.30 -1.50 -10.28
CA ASN A 513 8.98 -1.73 -10.88
C ASN A 513 7.99 -0.58 -10.62
N VAL A 514 8.27 0.34 -9.68
CA VAL A 514 7.46 1.58 -9.50
C VAL A 514 7.34 2.35 -10.81
N ILE A 515 8.40 2.40 -11.62
CA ILE A 515 8.43 3.10 -12.92
C ILE A 515 7.43 2.49 -13.91
N ILE A 516 7.21 1.17 -13.82
CA ILE A 516 6.32 0.40 -14.71
C ILE A 516 4.89 0.41 -14.16
N ASP A 517 4.74 0.15 -12.87
CA ASP A 517 3.47 -0.18 -12.25
C ASP A 517 2.62 1.04 -11.88
N HIS A 518 3.24 2.20 -11.67
CA HIS A 518 2.52 3.40 -11.22
C HIS A 518 1.41 3.82 -12.18
N CYS A 519 1.72 4.03 -13.46
CA CYS A 519 0.76 4.40 -14.50
C CYS A 519 0.15 3.17 -15.21
N GLY A 520 0.44 1.96 -14.72
CA GLY A 520 0.15 0.70 -15.40
C GLY A 520 1.17 0.35 -16.48
N TRP A 521 1.53 -0.92 -16.57
CA TRP A 521 2.57 -1.41 -17.49
C TRP A 521 2.24 -1.15 -18.97
N GLN A 522 0.95 -1.06 -19.32
CA GLN A 522 0.49 -0.74 -20.68
C GLN A 522 0.89 0.68 -21.12
N ASN A 523 0.80 1.67 -20.20
CA ASN A 523 1.22 3.04 -20.49
C ASN A 523 2.74 3.15 -20.58
N PHE A 524 3.47 2.40 -19.76
CA PHE A 524 4.92 2.31 -19.87
C PHE A 524 5.35 1.71 -21.22
N VAL A 525 4.67 0.67 -21.72
CA VAL A 525 4.96 0.08 -23.05
C VAL A 525 4.89 1.14 -24.16
N GLN A 526 3.93 2.06 -24.11
CA GLN A 526 3.84 3.16 -25.08
C GLN A 526 4.97 4.19 -24.93
N SER A 527 5.46 4.39 -23.70
CA SER A 527 6.52 5.36 -23.36
C SER A 527 7.92 4.76 -23.32
N ALA A 528 8.09 3.47 -23.62
CA ALA A 528 9.36 2.76 -23.49
C ALA A 528 10.47 3.36 -24.36
N ALA A 529 10.11 3.88 -25.55
CA ALA A 529 11.03 4.60 -26.43
C ALA A 529 11.61 5.86 -25.78
N GLU A 530 10.74 6.64 -25.13
CA GLU A 530 11.14 7.86 -24.43
C GLU A 530 11.99 7.54 -23.20
N PHE A 531 11.65 6.48 -22.45
CA PHE A 531 12.45 5.98 -21.34
C PHE A 531 13.89 5.64 -21.76
N VAL A 532 14.06 4.82 -22.82
CA VAL A 532 15.38 4.40 -23.31
C VAL A 532 16.20 5.62 -23.78
N LYS A 533 15.55 6.55 -24.48
CA LYS A 533 16.19 7.78 -24.98
C LYS A 533 16.67 8.69 -23.85
N GLN A 534 15.85 8.89 -22.82
CA GLN A 534 16.20 9.77 -21.70
C GLN A 534 17.29 9.20 -20.80
N VAL A 535 17.22 7.90 -20.47
CA VAL A 535 18.17 7.27 -19.55
C VAL A 535 19.57 7.19 -20.16
N SER A 536 19.65 6.81 -21.45
CA SER A 536 20.84 6.66 -22.31
C SER A 536 21.99 5.77 -21.80
N ASN A 537 22.12 5.57 -20.49
CA ASN A 537 23.09 4.69 -19.86
C ASN A 537 22.59 3.25 -19.87
N LEU A 538 23.18 2.44 -20.75
CA LEU A 538 22.82 1.04 -20.96
C LEU A 538 23.01 0.17 -19.71
N SER A 539 23.99 0.47 -18.84
CA SER A 539 24.18 -0.28 -17.59
C SER A 539 22.98 -0.14 -16.65
N TYR A 540 22.39 1.06 -16.57
CA TYR A 540 21.21 1.32 -15.75
C TYR A 540 19.96 0.66 -16.34
N ILE A 541 19.87 0.58 -17.66
CA ILE A 541 18.78 -0.14 -18.35
C ILE A 541 18.92 -1.65 -18.13
N THR A 542 20.12 -2.21 -18.20
CA THR A 542 20.36 -3.63 -17.91
C THR A 542 19.98 -3.98 -16.48
N GLU A 543 20.38 -3.16 -15.49
CA GLU A 543 19.98 -3.37 -14.09
C GLU A 543 18.46 -3.28 -13.91
N PHE A 544 17.81 -2.29 -14.56
CA PHE A 544 16.36 -2.15 -14.58
C PHE A 544 15.68 -3.40 -15.14
N VAL A 545 16.13 -3.90 -16.30
CA VAL A 545 15.62 -5.11 -16.97
C VAL A 545 15.75 -6.35 -16.06
N CYS A 546 16.87 -6.51 -15.36
CA CYS A 546 17.07 -7.62 -14.42
C CYS A 546 16.10 -7.59 -13.23
N SER A 547 15.69 -6.39 -12.80
CA SER A 547 14.84 -6.17 -11.63
C SER A 547 13.33 -6.29 -11.88
N ILE A 548 12.89 -6.44 -13.13
CA ILE A 548 11.46 -6.53 -13.48
C ILE A 548 10.83 -7.79 -12.87
N LYS A 549 9.67 -7.61 -12.22
CA LYS A 549 8.87 -8.67 -11.58
C LYS A 549 7.46 -8.70 -12.20
N ASN A 550 6.81 -9.86 -12.15
CA ASN A 550 5.44 -10.01 -12.67
C ASN A 550 4.39 -9.38 -11.74
N GLU A 551 4.67 -9.34 -10.44
CA GLU A 551 3.79 -8.75 -9.44
C GLU A 551 3.67 -7.22 -9.60
N ASN A 552 2.50 -6.67 -9.27
CA ASN A 552 2.29 -5.23 -9.20
C ASN A 552 2.75 -4.73 -7.81
N ILE A 553 3.87 -4.00 -7.79
CA ILE A 553 4.48 -3.56 -6.54
C ILE A 553 3.70 -2.41 -5.89
N MET A 554 2.97 -1.64 -6.69
CA MET A 554 2.12 -0.57 -6.18
C MET A 554 0.91 -1.09 -5.41
N GLU A 555 0.46 -2.32 -5.68
CA GLU A 555 -0.64 -2.97 -4.97
C GLU A 555 -0.18 -3.83 -3.77
N THR A 556 1.08 -4.24 -3.76
CA THR A 556 1.67 -5.09 -2.71
C THR A 556 2.47 -4.27 -1.70
N LEU A 557 3.66 -3.77 -2.09
CA LEU A 557 4.58 -3.06 -1.20
C LEU A 557 4.18 -1.59 -0.96
N TYR A 558 3.69 -0.89 -1.98
CA TYR A 558 3.46 0.56 -1.90
C TYR A 558 1.99 0.98 -1.80
N LYS A 559 1.09 0.04 -1.49
CA LYS A 559 -0.35 0.27 -1.43
C LYS A 559 -0.76 1.46 -0.55
N ASN A 560 -0.11 1.59 0.61
CA ASN A 560 -0.44 2.60 1.62
C ASN A 560 0.16 3.98 1.33
N TYR A 561 1.00 4.11 0.30
CA TYR A 561 1.66 5.37 -0.07
C TYR A 561 0.95 6.12 -1.21
N ARG A 562 -0.21 5.63 -1.66
CA ARG A 562 -1.04 6.35 -2.64
C ARG A 562 -1.74 7.54 -1.97
N SER A 563 -1.34 8.73 -2.36
CA SER A 563 -2.14 9.93 -2.19
C SER A 563 -2.35 10.64 -3.53
N LEU A 564 -3.37 10.20 -4.26
CA LEU A 564 -4.32 10.99 -5.05
C LEU A 564 -5.19 10.04 -5.89
N PRO A 565 -6.53 10.17 -5.83
CA PRO A 565 -7.36 9.95 -7.01
C PRO A 565 -7.26 11.21 -7.86
N HIS A 566 -6.58 11.15 -9.01
CA HIS A 566 -6.94 12.08 -10.07
C HIS A 566 -8.15 11.48 -10.77
N ASP A 567 -9.28 12.16 -10.61
CA ASP A 567 -10.49 11.98 -11.41
C ASP A 567 -10.15 12.21 -12.88
N ASN A 568 -9.73 11.13 -13.53
CA ASN A 568 -9.98 10.89 -14.94
C ASN A 568 -10.62 9.50 -15.03
N GLU A 569 -11.86 9.41 -14.54
CA GLU A 569 -12.85 8.48 -15.09
C GLU A 569 -13.15 8.89 -16.55
N ALA A 570 -12.14 8.83 -17.41
CA ALA A 570 -12.32 8.86 -18.84
C ALA A 570 -12.48 7.40 -19.31
N LYS A 571 -13.71 6.89 -19.14
CA LYS A 571 -14.26 5.72 -19.82
C LYS A 571 -13.46 4.42 -19.62
N ALA A 572 -13.58 3.82 -18.44
CA ALA A 572 -13.60 2.36 -18.36
C ALA A 572 -14.91 1.89 -19.03
N VAL A 573 -14.87 1.72 -20.35
CA VAL A 573 -15.89 0.93 -21.05
C VAL A 573 -15.81 -0.46 -20.46
N GLU A 574 -16.92 -0.92 -19.87
CA GLU A 574 -17.15 -2.32 -19.57
C GLU A 574 -16.87 -3.14 -20.83
N HIS A 575 -15.69 -3.75 -20.92
CA HIS A 575 -15.50 -4.92 -21.74
C HIS A 575 -15.87 -6.09 -20.84
N GLY A 576 -17.10 -6.55 -21.04
CA GLY A 576 -17.59 -7.78 -20.43
C GLY A 576 -16.62 -8.92 -20.68
N ASP A 577 -16.66 -9.86 -19.73
CA ASP A 577 -15.98 -11.14 -19.74
C ASP A 577 -16.14 -11.83 -21.11
N LEU A 578 -15.18 -11.58 -22.00
CA LEU A 578 -14.89 -12.41 -23.14
C LEU A 578 -13.54 -13.06 -22.84
N GLU A 579 -13.56 -14.37 -22.63
CA GLU A 579 -12.38 -15.21 -22.61
C GLU A 579 -11.56 -14.96 -23.88
N SER A 580 -10.56 -14.08 -23.79
CA SER A 580 -9.60 -13.83 -24.86
C SER A 580 -8.38 -14.73 -24.64
N SER A 581 -8.28 -15.72 -25.52
CA SER A 581 -7.11 -16.51 -25.85
C SER A 581 -5.76 -15.79 -25.69
N HIS A 582 -4.82 -16.49 -25.05
CA HIS A 582 -3.36 -16.24 -24.97
C HIS A 582 -2.86 -15.16 -24.02
N GLY A 583 -2.37 -15.64 -22.87
CA GLY A 583 -1.67 -14.87 -21.84
C GLY A 583 -0.35 -14.29 -22.31
N ASN A 584 -0.23 -12.97 -22.25
CA ASN A 584 1.05 -12.27 -22.34
C ASN A 584 1.41 -11.74 -20.96
N SER A 585 2.52 -12.23 -20.41
CA SER A 585 3.06 -11.80 -19.12
C SER A 585 3.50 -10.34 -19.18
N LYS A 586 3.31 -9.58 -18.08
CA LYS A 586 3.80 -8.19 -17.92
C LYS A 586 5.27 -8.08 -18.35
N ILE A 587 6.07 -9.07 -17.93
CA ILE A 587 7.50 -9.17 -18.23
C ILE A 587 7.73 -9.23 -19.74
N HIS A 588 7.04 -10.13 -20.45
CA HIS A 588 7.22 -10.29 -21.89
C HIS A 588 6.94 -9.00 -22.66
N SER A 589 5.79 -8.35 -22.39
CA SER A 589 5.39 -7.14 -23.11
C SER A 589 6.33 -5.95 -22.85
N VAL A 590 6.74 -5.73 -21.59
CA VAL A 590 7.66 -4.64 -21.23
C VAL A 590 9.04 -4.87 -21.84
N LEU A 591 9.59 -6.08 -21.73
CA LEU A 591 10.91 -6.40 -22.29
C LEU A 591 10.91 -6.33 -23.83
N LEU A 592 9.81 -6.71 -24.48
CA LEU A 592 9.67 -6.57 -25.92
C LEU A 592 9.67 -5.09 -26.35
N ALA A 593 8.96 -4.23 -25.62
CA ALA A 593 8.91 -2.79 -25.90
C ALA A 593 10.28 -2.12 -25.70
N ILE A 594 10.98 -2.46 -24.61
CA ILE A 594 12.36 -1.98 -24.36
C ILE A 594 13.32 -2.48 -25.44
N ARG A 595 13.22 -3.76 -25.85
CA ARG A 595 14.06 -4.33 -26.91
C ARG A 595 13.87 -3.59 -28.23
N LYS A 596 12.63 -3.35 -28.64
CA LYS A 596 12.31 -2.59 -29.85
C LYS A 596 12.87 -1.16 -29.77
N ALA A 597 12.71 -0.48 -28.63
CA ALA A 597 13.27 0.85 -28.41
C ALA A 597 14.81 0.87 -28.48
N LEU A 598 15.49 -0.13 -27.91
CA LEU A 598 16.95 -0.27 -28.02
C LEU A 598 17.41 -0.49 -29.46
N GLU A 599 16.63 -1.24 -30.26
CA GLU A 599 16.94 -1.50 -31.67
C GLU A 599 16.77 -0.26 -32.56
N GLU A 600 15.71 0.52 -32.32
CA GLU A 600 15.34 1.67 -33.16
C GLU A 600 16.04 2.98 -32.77
N HIS A 601 16.31 3.20 -31.48
CA HIS A 601 16.72 4.52 -30.98
C HIS A 601 18.15 4.60 -30.43
N VAL A 602 18.83 3.47 -30.18
CA VAL A 602 20.20 3.45 -29.65
C VAL A 602 21.17 3.00 -30.73
N ALA A 603 22.29 3.70 -30.90
CA ALA A 603 23.32 3.31 -31.85
C ALA A 603 23.87 1.90 -31.57
N GLU A 604 24.27 1.19 -32.63
CA GLU A 604 24.90 -0.13 -32.50
C GLU A 604 26.16 -0.02 -31.63
N SER A 605 26.22 -0.83 -30.57
CA SER A 605 27.36 -0.87 -29.65
C SER A 605 27.38 -2.23 -28.94
N PRO A 606 28.55 -2.69 -28.46
CA PRO A 606 28.65 -3.95 -27.74
C PRO A 606 27.70 -4.01 -26.53
N ALA A 607 27.64 -2.92 -25.77
CA ALA A 607 26.77 -2.79 -24.61
C ALA A 607 25.26 -2.85 -24.97
N ARG A 608 24.87 -2.32 -26.14
CA ARG A 608 23.48 -2.40 -26.61
C ARG A 608 23.11 -3.86 -26.86
N GLU A 609 23.98 -4.62 -27.51
CA GLU A 609 23.69 -6.01 -27.84
C GLU A 609 23.63 -6.89 -26.58
N LEU A 610 24.52 -6.67 -25.61
CA LEU A 610 24.44 -7.35 -24.30
C LEU A 610 23.14 -7.01 -23.55
N CYS A 611 22.68 -5.77 -23.61
CA CYS A 611 21.40 -5.38 -23.04
C CYS A 611 20.23 -6.09 -23.75
N ILE A 612 20.26 -6.22 -25.09
CA ILE A 612 19.24 -6.96 -25.84
C ILE A 612 19.25 -8.45 -25.45
N LEU A 613 20.42 -9.08 -25.34
CA LEU A 613 20.54 -10.45 -24.84
C LEU A 613 19.95 -10.59 -23.43
N THR A 614 20.13 -9.58 -22.56
CA THR A 614 19.49 -9.53 -21.24
C THR A 614 17.97 -9.59 -21.34
N THR A 615 17.37 -8.78 -22.23
CA THR A 615 15.91 -8.79 -22.43
C THR A 615 15.39 -10.14 -22.95
N LEU A 616 16.18 -10.85 -23.76
CA LEU A 616 15.80 -12.17 -24.30
C LEU A 616 15.88 -13.26 -23.22
N ALA A 617 16.97 -13.28 -22.45
CA ALA A 617 17.18 -14.21 -21.35
C ALA A 617 16.17 -14.05 -20.22
N ARG A 618 15.76 -12.80 -19.91
CA ARG A 618 14.82 -12.48 -18.81
C ARG A 618 13.35 -12.49 -19.21
N SER A 619 13.02 -12.77 -20.48
CA SER A 619 11.64 -12.98 -20.91
C SER A 619 11.01 -14.17 -20.18
N ASP A 620 9.68 -14.19 -20.05
CA ASP A 620 8.94 -15.31 -19.44
C ASP A 620 7.90 -15.87 -20.45
N PRO A 621 8.15 -17.06 -21.04
CA PRO A 621 9.33 -17.92 -20.88
C PRO A 621 10.62 -17.33 -21.52
N PRO A 622 11.82 -17.77 -21.10
CA PRO A 622 13.10 -17.23 -21.60
C PRO A 622 13.31 -17.56 -23.08
N ALA A 623 13.55 -16.53 -23.90
CA ALA A 623 13.67 -16.66 -25.36
C ALA A 623 15.12 -17.02 -25.77
N LEU A 624 15.63 -18.13 -25.22
CA LEU A 624 17.02 -18.57 -25.40
C LEU A 624 17.35 -18.91 -26.86
N GLU A 625 16.40 -19.47 -27.62
CA GLU A 625 16.60 -19.80 -29.04
C GLU A 625 16.95 -18.53 -29.85
N LYS A 626 16.17 -17.45 -29.67
CA LYS A 626 16.43 -16.16 -30.33
C LYS A 626 17.73 -15.50 -29.86
N ALA A 627 18.12 -15.69 -28.60
CA ALA A 627 19.38 -15.19 -28.08
C ALA A 627 20.58 -15.92 -28.72
N LEU A 628 20.49 -17.24 -28.86
CA LEU A 628 21.50 -18.08 -29.49
C LEU A 628 21.59 -17.86 -31.00
N GLU A 629 20.47 -17.63 -31.69
CA GLU A 629 20.45 -17.21 -33.10
C GLU A 629 21.22 -15.89 -33.32
N ARG A 630 21.04 -14.92 -32.42
CA ARG A 630 21.83 -13.67 -32.47
C ARG A 630 23.32 -13.91 -32.24
N ILE A 631 23.68 -14.73 -31.27
CA ILE A 631 25.09 -15.10 -31.02
C ILE A 631 25.69 -15.83 -32.23
N LYS A 632 24.90 -16.68 -32.91
CA LYS A 632 25.30 -17.33 -34.16
C LYS A 632 25.59 -16.32 -35.26
N ILE A 633 24.72 -15.34 -35.47
CA ILE A 633 24.94 -14.26 -36.44
C ILE A 633 26.21 -13.45 -36.11
N ILE A 634 26.46 -13.16 -34.83
CA ILE A 634 27.69 -12.47 -34.39
C ILE A 634 28.92 -13.31 -34.75
N ARG A 635 28.89 -14.62 -34.48
CA ARG A 635 29.98 -15.54 -34.80
C ARG A 635 30.23 -15.70 -36.30
N GLU A 636 29.17 -15.79 -37.10
CA GLU A 636 29.29 -15.86 -38.56
C GLU A 636 29.93 -14.58 -39.12
N LYS A 637 29.58 -13.41 -38.55
CA LYS A 637 30.23 -12.13 -38.87
C LYS A 637 31.70 -12.07 -38.43
N GLU A 638 32.05 -12.66 -37.29
CA GLU A 638 33.45 -12.76 -36.84
C GLU A 638 34.29 -13.59 -37.82
N LEU A 639 33.74 -14.71 -38.30
CA LEU A 639 34.38 -15.66 -39.22
C LEU A 639 34.43 -15.16 -40.67
N SER A 640 33.47 -14.35 -41.12
CA SER A 640 33.39 -13.87 -42.52
C SER A 640 34.37 -12.76 -42.88
N GLY A 641 35.12 -12.21 -41.91
CA GLY A 641 36.29 -11.36 -42.17
C GLY A 641 36.04 -10.01 -42.88
N SER A 642 34.80 -9.51 -42.94
CA SER A 642 34.47 -8.26 -43.64
C SER A 642 34.58 -7.02 -42.72
N ASP A 643 35.58 -6.18 -42.99
CA ASP A 643 35.88 -4.81 -42.51
C ASP A 643 35.86 -4.50 -41.00
N ASP A 644 37.04 -4.13 -40.48
CA ASP A 644 37.36 -3.87 -39.07
C ASP A 644 36.51 -2.78 -38.37
N LEU A 645 35.79 -1.92 -39.12
CA LEU A 645 34.95 -0.87 -38.53
C LEU A 645 33.62 -1.36 -37.95
N ARG A 646 33.08 -2.50 -38.42
CA ARG A 646 31.83 -3.08 -37.87
C ARG A 646 32.05 -4.04 -36.71
N ARG A 647 33.30 -4.49 -36.49
CA ARG A 647 33.66 -5.34 -35.34
C ARG A 647 33.61 -4.60 -34.01
N GLU A 648 33.89 -3.29 -33.99
CA GLU A 648 33.78 -2.48 -32.76
C GLU A 648 32.33 -2.29 -32.27
N LEU A 649 31.34 -2.54 -33.13
CA LEU A 649 29.92 -2.29 -32.84
C LEU A 649 29.20 -3.47 -32.17
N TYR A 650 29.80 -4.66 -32.13
CA TYR A 650 29.22 -5.89 -31.57
C TYR A 650 30.17 -6.50 -30.53
N PRO A 651 29.65 -7.16 -29.48
CA PRO A 651 30.49 -7.89 -28.54
C PRO A 651 31.05 -9.15 -29.22
N SER A 652 32.12 -9.71 -28.66
CA SER A 652 32.60 -11.01 -29.14
C SER A 652 31.57 -12.11 -28.88
N ALA A 653 31.51 -13.14 -29.73
CA ALA A 653 30.59 -14.26 -29.55
C ALA A 653 30.83 -14.98 -28.20
N GLU A 654 32.08 -15.03 -27.73
CA GLU A 654 32.45 -15.58 -26.43
C GLU A 654 31.95 -14.71 -25.26
N GLU A 655 32.09 -13.38 -25.36
CA GLU A 655 31.58 -12.43 -24.35
C GLU A 655 30.05 -12.46 -24.27
N ALA A 656 29.37 -12.46 -25.41
CA ALA A 656 27.92 -12.58 -25.50
C ALA A 656 27.40 -13.89 -24.88
N LEU A 657 28.11 -15.00 -25.12
CA LEU A 657 27.79 -16.30 -24.55
C LEU A 657 28.05 -16.36 -23.05
N LYS A 658 29.19 -15.84 -22.57
CA LYS A 658 29.48 -15.71 -21.12
C LYS A 658 28.42 -14.89 -20.40
N HIS A 659 27.99 -13.78 -21.02
CA HIS A 659 26.92 -12.94 -20.49
C HIS A 659 25.57 -13.68 -20.46
N LEU A 660 25.22 -14.45 -21.50
CA LEU A 660 24.00 -15.26 -21.50
C LEU A 660 24.02 -16.36 -20.43
N LEU A 661 25.16 -17.05 -20.27
CA LEU A 661 25.39 -18.08 -19.25
C LEU A 661 25.36 -17.52 -17.82
N TRP A 662 25.64 -16.22 -17.62
CA TRP A 662 25.50 -15.57 -16.32
C TRP A 662 24.02 -15.33 -15.95
N LEU A 663 23.16 -15.11 -16.94
CA LEU A 663 21.74 -14.78 -16.75
C LEU A 663 20.81 -16.00 -16.68
N SER A 664 21.23 -17.13 -17.26
CA SER A 664 20.40 -18.31 -17.49
C SER A 664 21.08 -19.57 -17.01
N ASP A 665 20.31 -20.63 -16.79
CA ASP A 665 20.87 -21.93 -16.42
C ASP A 665 21.70 -22.53 -17.58
N SER A 666 22.89 -23.05 -17.25
CA SER A 666 23.86 -23.51 -18.24
C SER A 666 23.37 -24.74 -19.00
N GLU A 667 22.59 -25.60 -18.33
CA GLU A 667 21.97 -26.77 -18.96
C GLU A 667 20.89 -26.37 -19.96
N ALA A 668 20.01 -25.44 -19.58
CA ALA A 668 18.97 -24.92 -20.47
C ALA A 668 19.53 -24.23 -21.72
N VAL A 669 20.64 -23.48 -21.60
CA VAL A 669 21.32 -22.87 -22.76
C VAL A 669 21.94 -23.93 -23.66
N PHE A 670 22.53 -25.00 -23.10
CA PHE A 670 23.07 -26.11 -23.88
C PHE A 670 21.98 -26.91 -24.61
N GLU A 671 20.88 -27.21 -23.93
CA GLU A 671 19.73 -27.92 -24.49
C GLU A 671 19.07 -27.13 -25.64
N THR A 672 18.92 -25.82 -25.46
CA THR A 672 18.40 -24.94 -26.52
C THR A 672 19.36 -24.81 -27.69
N ALA A 673 20.68 -24.80 -27.46
CA ALA A 673 21.68 -24.85 -28.53
C ALA A 673 21.61 -26.17 -29.32
N LEU A 674 21.40 -27.31 -28.65
CA LEU A 674 21.14 -28.59 -29.32
C LEU A 674 19.85 -28.55 -30.15
N GLY A 675 18.80 -27.91 -29.63
CA GLY A 675 17.52 -27.75 -30.31
C GLY A 675 17.56 -26.89 -31.59
N LEU A 676 18.63 -26.11 -31.80
CA LEU A 676 18.88 -25.40 -33.06
C LEU A 676 19.54 -26.31 -34.14
N TYR A 677 19.82 -27.57 -33.81
CA TYR A 677 20.46 -28.56 -34.66
C TYR A 677 21.86 -28.16 -35.19
N ASP A 678 22.52 -27.20 -34.53
CA ASP A 678 23.88 -26.75 -34.85
C ASP A 678 24.88 -27.29 -33.81
N LEU A 679 25.51 -28.42 -34.14
CA LEU A 679 26.46 -29.11 -33.26
C LEU A 679 27.68 -28.24 -32.90
N ASN A 680 28.09 -27.34 -33.78
CA ASN A 680 29.24 -26.45 -33.55
C ASN A 680 28.91 -25.33 -32.55
N LEU A 681 27.67 -24.84 -32.56
CA LEU A 681 27.19 -23.89 -31.55
C LEU A 681 27.04 -24.59 -30.20
N ALA A 682 26.44 -25.78 -30.17
CA ALA A 682 26.29 -26.58 -28.95
C ALA A 682 27.64 -26.93 -28.32
N ALA A 683 28.67 -27.25 -29.11
CA ALA A 683 30.03 -27.50 -28.62
C ALA A 683 30.65 -26.26 -27.93
N ILE A 684 30.47 -25.07 -28.50
CA ILE A 684 30.98 -23.83 -27.90
C ILE A 684 30.24 -23.48 -26.61
N VAL A 685 28.92 -23.69 -26.57
CA VAL A 685 28.13 -23.53 -25.35
C VAL A 685 28.63 -24.51 -24.27
N ALA A 686 28.85 -25.78 -24.63
CA ALA A 686 29.36 -26.79 -23.70
C ALA A 686 30.72 -26.39 -23.12
N LEU A 687 31.66 -25.97 -23.97
CA LEU A 687 33.00 -25.53 -23.56
C LEU A 687 32.96 -24.34 -22.60
N ASN A 688 32.12 -23.34 -22.86
CA ASN A 688 31.98 -22.16 -22.00
C ASN A 688 31.14 -22.42 -20.74
N SER A 689 30.30 -23.45 -20.75
CA SER A 689 29.47 -23.86 -19.60
C SER A 689 30.18 -24.74 -18.56
N GLN A 690 31.48 -25.01 -18.74
CA GLN A 690 32.29 -25.91 -17.89
C GLN A 690 31.74 -27.35 -17.78
N LYS A 691 30.95 -27.82 -18.77
CA LYS A 691 30.56 -29.24 -18.85
C LYS A 691 31.80 -30.11 -19.11
N ASP A 692 31.80 -31.33 -18.57
CA ASP A 692 32.93 -32.25 -18.75
C ASP A 692 33.07 -32.62 -20.24
N PRO A 693 34.21 -32.32 -20.89
CA PRO A 693 34.47 -32.72 -22.27
C PRO A 693 34.27 -34.22 -22.53
N LYS A 694 34.47 -35.06 -21.52
CA LYS A 694 34.26 -36.50 -21.64
C LYS A 694 32.79 -36.89 -21.75
N GLU A 695 31.86 -36.04 -21.33
CA GLU A 695 30.43 -36.32 -21.39
C GLU A 695 29.80 -35.80 -22.69
N PHE A 696 30.13 -34.57 -23.11
CA PHE A 696 29.47 -33.97 -24.28
C PHE A 696 30.17 -34.28 -25.61
N LEU A 697 31.50 -34.45 -25.65
CA LEU A 697 32.20 -34.71 -26.93
C LEU A 697 31.83 -36.06 -27.55
N PRO A 698 31.79 -37.19 -26.81
CA PRO A 698 31.36 -38.47 -27.39
C PRO A 698 29.93 -38.40 -27.92
N TYR A 699 29.05 -37.72 -27.18
CA TYR A 699 27.65 -37.55 -27.58
C TYR A 699 27.50 -36.71 -28.87
N LEU A 700 28.23 -35.60 -29.00
CA LEU A 700 28.20 -34.80 -30.24
C LEU A 700 28.81 -35.57 -31.42
N GLN A 701 29.85 -36.37 -31.20
CA GLN A 701 30.44 -37.23 -32.23
C GLN A 701 29.49 -38.36 -32.67
N GLU A 702 28.73 -38.95 -31.74
CA GLU A 702 27.68 -39.92 -32.07
C GLU A 702 26.60 -39.29 -32.96
N LEU A 703 26.17 -38.06 -32.64
CA LEU A 703 25.18 -37.32 -33.43
C LEU A 703 25.70 -36.93 -34.82
N GLU A 704 26.97 -36.53 -34.94
CA GLU A 704 27.60 -36.16 -36.21
C GLU A 704 27.70 -37.34 -37.19
N ASN A 705 27.82 -38.57 -36.67
CA ASN A 705 27.87 -39.79 -37.48
C ASN A 705 26.50 -40.30 -37.94
N MET A 706 25.39 -39.75 -37.44
CA MET A 706 24.03 -40.17 -37.80
C MET A 706 23.49 -39.42 -39.03
N PRO A 707 22.57 -40.03 -39.82
CA PRO A 707 21.80 -39.30 -40.82
C PRO A 707 21.00 -38.15 -40.20
N ILE A 708 20.89 -37.01 -40.90
CA ILE A 708 20.32 -35.75 -40.38
C ILE A 708 18.95 -35.94 -39.70
N VAL A 709 18.04 -36.70 -40.31
CA VAL A 709 16.69 -36.94 -39.76
C VAL A 709 16.73 -37.76 -38.46
N LEU A 710 17.63 -38.74 -38.38
CA LEU A 710 17.83 -39.54 -37.17
C LEU A 710 18.56 -38.76 -36.08
N MET A 711 19.48 -37.87 -36.46
CA MET A 711 20.13 -36.94 -35.54
C MET A 711 19.08 -36.02 -34.90
N GLN A 712 18.21 -35.39 -35.70
CA GLN A 712 17.12 -34.53 -35.22
C GLN A 712 16.14 -35.28 -34.32
N TYR A 713 15.77 -36.51 -34.68
CA TYR A 713 14.96 -37.38 -33.83
C TYR A 713 15.61 -37.66 -32.47
N ASN A 714 16.89 -38.05 -32.43
CA ASN A 714 17.58 -38.38 -31.18
C ASN A 714 17.79 -37.13 -30.30
N ILE A 715 18.05 -35.97 -30.90
CA ILE A 715 18.12 -34.69 -30.19
C ILE A 715 16.76 -34.35 -29.58
N ASP A 716 15.69 -34.37 -30.36
CA ASP A 716 14.35 -34.03 -29.87
C ASP A 716 13.84 -35.04 -28.83
N LEU A 717 14.19 -36.32 -28.96
CA LEU A 717 13.89 -37.34 -27.95
C LEU A 717 14.58 -37.02 -26.62
N ARG A 718 15.84 -36.58 -26.65
CA ARG A 718 16.59 -36.16 -25.46
C ARG A 718 16.00 -34.90 -24.83
N LEU A 719 15.65 -33.92 -25.66
CA LEU A 719 15.03 -32.65 -25.25
C LEU A 719 13.56 -32.79 -24.83
N GLN A 720 13.01 -34.01 -24.85
CA GLN A 720 11.60 -34.31 -24.57
C GLN A 720 10.61 -33.57 -25.49
N ARG A 721 11.07 -33.15 -26.68
CA ARG A 721 10.26 -32.53 -27.74
C ARG A 721 9.58 -33.64 -28.56
N PHE A 722 8.69 -34.40 -27.92
CA PHE A 722 8.18 -35.65 -28.50
C PHE A 722 7.35 -35.45 -29.77
N GLU A 723 6.70 -34.29 -29.94
CA GLU A 723 5.91 -33.98 -31.14
C GLU A 723 6.80 -33.83 -32.40
N THR A 724 7.89 -33.06 -32.30
CA THR A 724 8.84 -32.90 -33.41
C THR A 724 9.67 -34.18 -33.61
N ALA A 725 10.01 -34.88 -32.53
CA ALA A 725 10.61 -36.21 -32.63
C ALA A 725 9.73 -37.18 -33.44
N LEU A 726 8.40 -37.16 -33.21
CA LEU A 726 7.45 -37.98 -33.97
C LEU A 726 7.43 -37.60 -35.46
N GLN A 727 7.51 -36.31 -35.80
CA GLN A 727 7.59 -35.85 -37.18
C GLN A 727 8.89 -36.33 -37.87
N HIS A 728 10.02 -36.26 -37.17
CA HIS A 728 11.31 -36.71 -37.69
C HIS A 728 11.36 -38.23 -37.88
N ILE A 729 10.88 -39.03 -36.93
CA ILE A 729 10.91 -40.50 -37.08
C ILE A 729 9.96 -41.00 -38.17
N VAL A 730 8.82 -40.33 -38.38
CA VAL A 730 7.90 -40.66 -39.47
C VAL A 730 8.52 -40.29 -40.83
N SER A 731 9.24 -39.16 -40.92
CA SER A 731 9.94 -38.77 -42.16
C SER A 731 11.17 -39.64 -42.47
N ALA A 732 11.75 -40.31 -41.47
CA ALA A 732 12.82 -41.31 -41.64
C ALA A 732 12.36 -42.60 -42.37
N GLY A 733 11.05 -42.80 -42.54
CA GLY A 733 10.46 -43.83 -43.39
C GLY A 733 9.92 -45.06 -42.63
N GLY A 734 9.31 -45.98 -43.39
CA GLY A 734 8.52 -47.09 -42.85
C GLY A 734 9.31 -48.16 -42.07
N ALA A 735 10.64 -48.17 -42.14
CA ALA A 735 11.50 -49.09 -41.40
C ALA A 735 11.53 -48.81 -39.89
N TYR A 736 11.25 -47.57 -39.47
CA TYR A 736 11.25 -47.14 -38.07
C TYR A 736 9.83 -47.04 -37.48
N PHE A 737 8.84 -47.67 -38.12
CA PHE A 737 7.45 -47.62 -37.65
C PHE A 737 7.28 -48.25 -36.26
N GLU A 738 8.08 -49.27 -35.93
CA GLU A 738 8.05 -49.89 -34.60
C GLU A 738 8.54 -48.91 -33.52
N ASP A 739 9.58 -48.13 -33.79
CA ASP A 739 10.07 -47.08 -32.88
C ASP A 739 9.05 -45.96 -32.69
N CYS A 740 8.35 -45.58 -33.77
CA CYS A 740 7.22 -44.64 -33.74
C CYS A 740 6.08 -45.15 -32.83
N MET A 741 5.71 -46.43 -32.95
CA MET A 741 4.71 -47.07 -32.09
C MET A 741 5.15 -47.13 -30.62
N ILE A 742 6.43 -47.40 -30.35
CA ILE A 742 6.98 -47.39 -28.99
C ILE A 742 6.90 -45.97 -28.39
N LEU A 743 7.24 -44.94 -29.17
CA LEU A 743 7.16 -43.54 -28.76
C LEU A 743 5.72 -43.15 -28.39
N MET A 744 4.74 -43.47 -29.24
CA MET A 744 3.33 -43.19 -28.99
C MET A 744 2.77 -43.95 -27.79
N LYS A 745 3.12 -45.22 -27.60
CA LYS A 745 2.70 -46.01 -26.43
C LYS A 745 3.26 -45.46 -25.11
N LYS A 746 4.51 -44.97 -25.12
CA LYS A 746 5.12 -44.31 -23.95
C LYS A 746 4.51 -42.93 -23.69
N ASN A 747 4.13 -42.21 -24.75
CA ASN A 747 3.59 -40.85 -24.70
C ASN A 747 2.21 -40.75 -25.36
N PRO A 748 1.13 -41.09 -24.65
CA PRO A 748 -0.21 -41.22 -25.25
C PRO A 748 -0.83 -39.92 -25.80
N HIS A 749 -0.32 -38.75 -25.42
CA HIS A 749 -0.77 -37.48 -25.99
C HIS A 749 -0.40 -37.33 -27.47
N LEU A 750 0.52 -38.15 -27.98
CA LEU A 750 0.98 -38.15 -29.37
C LEU A 750 0.07 -38.93 -30.31
N PHE A 751 -0.88 -39.76 -29.81
CA PHE A 751 -1.75 -40.56 -30.65
C PHE A 751 -2.53 -39.74 -31.70
N PRO A 752 -3.11 -38.56 -31.39
CA PRO A 752 -3.75 -37.71 -32.38
C PRO A 752 -2.80 -37.22 -33.48
N LEU A 753 -1.59 -36.78 -33.11
CA LEU A 753 -0.57 -36.32 -34.07
C LEU A 753 -0.08 -37.50 -34.94
N GLY A 754 0.12 -38.67 -34.34
CA GLY A 754 0.51 -39.89 -35.05
C GLY A 754 -0.53 -40.32 -36.09
N LEU A 755 -1.83 -40.19 -35.79
CA LEU A 755 -2.91 -40.49 -36.73
C LEU A 755 -3.00 -39.49 -37.91
N GLN A 756 -2.51 -38.26 -37.72
CA GLN A 756 -2.40 -37.28 -38.80
C GLN A 756 -1.18 -37.56 -39.71
N LEU A 757 -0.07 -37.99 -39.12
CA LEU A 757 1.21 -38.20 -39.84
C LEU A 757 1.27 -39.56 -40.57
N VAL A 758 0.63 -40.62 -40.06
CA VAL A 758 0.63 -41.95 -40.68
C VAL A 758 -0.45 -42.04 -41.76
N THR A 759 -0.02 -42.04 -43.02
CA THR A 759 -0.91 -42.10 -44.20
C THR A 759 -1.32 -43.51 -44.61
N ASP A 760 -0.59 -44.54 -44.17
CA ASP A 760 -0.85 -45.95 -44.48
C ASP A 760 -2.05 -46.49 -43.66
N SER A 761 -3.08 -46.97 -44.35
CA SER A 761 -4.33 -47.47 -43.76
C SER A 761 -4.13 -48.63 -42.78
N VAL A 762 -3.20 -49.56 -43.08
CA VAL A 762 -2.96 -50.73 -42.23
C VAL A 762 -2.28 -50.33 -40.92
N LYS A 763 -1.28 -49.46 -41.02
CA LYS A 763 -0.55 -48.90 -39.88
C LYS A 763 -1.43 -47.99 -39.03
N LYS A 764 -2.32 -47.22 -39.65
CA LYS A 764 -3.30 -46.37 -38.96
C LYS A 764 -4.24 -47.19 -38.08
N ASN A 765 -4.71 -48.35 -38.54
CA ASN A 765 -5.54 -49.25 -37.74
C ASN A 765 -4.79 -49.77 -36.50
N GLN A 766 -3.49 -50.06 -36.62
CA GLN A 766 -2.66 -50.48 -35.48
C GLN A 766 -2.46 -49.36 -34.45
N VAL A 767 -2.35 -48.11 -34.90
CA VAL A 767 -2.29 -46.93 -34.02
C VAL A 767 -3.62 -46.74 -33.29
N LEU A 768 -4.75 -46.84 -34.00
CA LEU A 768 -6.10 -46.73 -33.42
C LEU A 768 -6.37 -47.82 -32.38
N GLU A 769 -5.99 -49.08 -32.66
CA GLU A 769 -6.14 -50.17 -31.71
C GLU A 769 -5.30 -49.92 -30.44
N ALA A 770 -4.05 -49.49 -30.58
CA ALA A 770 -3.19 -49.14 -29.46
C ALA A 770 -3.73 -47.96 -28.65
N TRP A 771 -4.37 -46.98 -29.30
CA TRP A 771 -5.01 -45.87 -28.63
C TRP A 771 -6.25 -46.31 -27.84
N GLY A 772 -7.07 -47.19 -28.41
CA GLY A 772 -8.21 -47.80 -27.71
C GLY A 772 -7.77 -48.62 -26.49
N ASP A 773 -6.70 -49.41 -26.61
CA ASP A 773 -6.12 -50.17 -25.49
C ASP A 773 -5.64 -49.23 -24.36
N HIS A 774 -5.06 -48.09 -24.71
CA HIS A 774 -4.67 -47.08 -23.73
C HIS A 774 -5.89 -46.44 -23.03
N LEU A 775 -6.92 -46.04 -23.77
CA LEU A 775 -8.15 -45.46 -23.21
C LEU A 775 -8.89 -46.44 -22.29
N SER A 776 -8.93 -47.72 -22.68
CA SER A 776 -9.47 -48.80 -21.86
C SER A 776 -8.71 -48.95 -20.54
N SER A 777 -7.37 -48.89 -20.56
CA SER A 777 -6.55 -48.94 -19.34
C SER A 777 -6.80 -47.77 -18.38
N ARG A 778 -7.20 -46.60 -18.90
CA ARG A 778 -7.55 -45.41 -18.11
C ARG A 778 -9.00 -45.39 -17.62
N LYS A 779 -9.80 -46.41 -17.95
CA LYS A 779 -11.24 -46.50 -17.68
C LYS A 779 -12.09 -45.47 -18.42
N CYS A 780 -11.57 -44.88 -19.50
CA CYS A 780 -12.35 -44.06 -20.43
C CYS A 780 -13.02 -45.00 -21.46
N PHE A 781 -13.95 -45.83 -20.98
CA PHE A 781 -14.48 -46.96 -21.75
C PHE A 781 -15.32 -46.54 -22.97
N GLU A 782 -16.01 -45.41 -22.90
CA GLU A 782 -16.81 -44.89 -24.02
C GLU A 782 -15.91 -44.45 -25.20
N ASP A 783 -14.86 -43.68 -24.91
CA ASP A 783 -13.86 -43.28 -25.91
C ASP A 783 -13.06 -44.48 -26.44
N ALA A 784 -12.77 -45.46 -25.57
CA ALA A 784 -12.15 -46.72 -25.99
C ALA A 784 -13.05 -47.50 -26.96
N ALA A 785 -14.35 -47.58 -26.67
CA ALA A 785 -15.29 -48.30 -27.53
C ALA A 785 -15.43 -47.65 -28.91
N THR A 786 -15.51 -46.31 -28.96
CA THR A 786 -15.56 -45.56 -30.22
C THR A 786 -14.28 -45.69 -31.04
N THR A 787 -13.11 -45.63 -30.39
CA THR A 787 -11.82 -45.84 -31.07
C THR A 787 -11.67 -47.26 -31.63
N TYR A 788 -12.12 -48.30 -30.90
CA TYR A 788 -12.15 -49.67 -31.41
C TYR A 788 -13.12 -49.86 -32.59
N LEU A 789 -14.24 -49.13 -32.61
CA LEU A 789 -15.14 -49.11 -33.77
C LEU A 789 -14.45 -48.55 -35.02
N CYS A 790 -13.63 -47.49 -34.86
CA CYS A 790 -12.88 -46.90 -35.98
C CYS A 790 -11.90 -47.89 -36.64
N CYS A 791 -11.30 -48.81 -35.88
CA CYS A 791 -10.39 -49.84 -36.41
C CYS A 791 -11.05 -51.21 -36.66
N SER A 792 -12.40 -51.28 -36.63
CA SER A 792 -13.18 -52.52 -36.83
C SER A 792 -12.89 -53.65 -35.83
N CYS A 793 -12.34 -53.33 -34.64
CA CYS A 793 -12.12 -54.28 -33.55
C CYS A 793 -13.39 -54.44 -32.69
N LEU A 794 -14.43 -55.05 -33.28
CA LEU A 794 -15.77 -55.10 -32.71
C LEU A 794 -15.83 -55.82 -31.35
N ASP A 795 -15.03 -56.87 -31.13
CA ASP A 795 -15.00 -57.61 -29.86
C ASP A 795 -14.50 -56.77 -28.69
N LYS A 796 -13.48 -55.93 -28.93
CA LYS A 796 -12.94 -55.00 -27.92
C LYS A 796 -13.91 -53.85 -27.67
N ALA A 797 -14.59 -53.35 -28.71
CA ALA A 797 -15.63 -52.34 -28.58
C ALA A 797 -16.82 -52.83 -27.74
N LEU A 798 -17.27 -54.08 -27.95
CA LEU A 798 -18.37 -54.68 -27.20
C LEU A 798 -18.03 -54.76 -25.70
N LYS A 799 -16.84 -55.23 -25.36
CA LYS A 799 -16.35 -55.29 -23.97
C LYS A 799 -16.29 -53.90 -23.34
N ALA A 800 -15.76 -52.90 -24.05
CA ALA A 800 -15.67 -51.54 -23.56
C ALA A 800 -17.06 -50.91 -23.31
N TYR A 801 -18.04 -51.12 -24.19
CA TYR A 801 -19.41 -50.65 -23.93
C TYR A 801 -20.08 -51.34 -22.72
N ARG A 802 -19.79 -52.63 -22.49
CA ARG A 802 -20.30 -53.36 -21.31
C ARG A 802 -19.74 -52.79 -20.02
N GLU A 803 -18.43 -52.52 -19.97
CA GLU A 803 -17.76 -51.88 -18.82
C GLU A 803 -18.25 -50.44 -18.57
N CYS A 804 -18.69 -49.73 -19.61
CA CYS A 804 -19.30 -48.39 -19.49
C CYS A 804 -20.75 -48.43 -18.98
N GLY A 805 -21.41 -49.60 -18.99
CA GLY A 805 -22.83 -49.75 -18.69
C GLY A 805 -23.75 -49.16 -19.77
N ASN A 806 -23.23 -48.96 -20.99
CA ASN A 806 -24.00 -48.48 -22.13
C ASN A 806 -24.61 -49.68 -22.89
N TRP A 807 -25.73 -50.17 -22.39
CA TRP A 807 -26.45 -51.33 -22.94
C TRP A 807 -26.86 -51.15 -24.40
N GLY A 808 -27.21 -49.91 -24.82
CA GLY A 808 -27.53 -49.60 -26.21
C GLY A 808 -26.32 -49.76 -27.14
N GLY A 809 -25.14 -49.30 -26.68
CA GLY A 809 -23.87 -49.51 -27.39
C GLY A 809 -23.53 -51.00 -27.54
N VAL A 810 -23.71 -51.79 -26.47
CA VAL A 810 -23.49 -53.24 -26.50
C VAL A 810 -24.39 -53.93 -27.52
N LEU A 811 -25.70 -53.66 -27.51
CA LEU A 811 -26.65 -54.27 -28.45
C LEU A 811 -26.45 -53.79 -29.90
N THR A 812 -25.96 -52.56 -30.09
CA THR A 812 -25.60 -52.04 -31.42
C THR A 812 -24.37 -52.78 -31.98
N VAL A 813 -23.32 -52.97 -31.18
CA VAL A 813 -22.12 -53.72 -31.58
C VAL A 813 -22.45 -55.20 -31.79
N ALA A 814 -23.31 -55.79 -30.96
CA ALA A 814 -23.85 -57.14 -31.17
C ALA A 814 -24.53 -57.29 -32.55
N GLY A 815 -25.29 -56.27 -32.98
CA GLY A 815 -25.86 -56.20 -34.31
C GLY A 815 -24.81 -56.11 -35.44
N LEU A 816 -23.75 -55.32 -35.24
CA LEU A 816 -22.62 -55.22 -36.18
C LEU A 816 -21.84 -56.53 -36.32
N ILE A 817 -21.69 -57.29 -35.22
CA ILE A 817 -21.08 -58.64 -35.19
C ILE A 817 -22.01 -59.70 -35.83
N LYS A 818 -23.30 -59.37 -36.05
CA LYS A 818 -24.34 -60.26 -36.59
C LYS A 818 -24.64 -61.47 -35.68
N LEU A 819 -24.72 -61.23 -34.37
CA LEU A 819 -25.14 -62.26 -33.41
C LEU A 819 -26.54 -62.81 -33.74
N GLY A 820 -26.74 -64.09 -33.45
CA GLY A 820 -28.03 -64.77 -33.66
C GLY A 820 -29.13 -64.21 -32.74
N LYS A 821 -30.40 -64.37 -33.13
CA LYS A 821 -31.54 -63.87 -32.33
C LYS A 821 -31.55 -64.45 -30.90
N GLU A 822 -31.18 -65.72 -30.73
CA GLU A 822 -31.12 -66.36 -29.41
C GLU A 822 -29.97 -65.81 -28.55
N GLU A 823 -28.82 -65.52 -29.17
CA GLU A 823 -27.66 -64.92 -28.48
C GLU A 823 -27.96 -63.48 -28.03
N VAL A 824 -28.68 -62.71 -28.86
CA VAL A 824 -29.13 -61.36 -28.50
C VAL A 824 -30.15 -61.42 -27.35
N LEU A 825 -31.05 -62.40 -27.35
CA LEU A 825 -31.98 -62.60 -26.24
C LEU A 825 -31.23 -62.96 -24.95
N GLN A 826 -30.23 -63.84 -25.00
CA GLN A 826 -29.42 -64.18 -23.83
C GLN A 826 -28.66 -62.96 -23.30
N LEU A 827 -28.03 -62.18 -24.19
CA LEU A 827 -27.33 -60.95 -23.85
C LEU A 827 -28.28 -59.90 -23.24
N ALA A 828 -29.50 -59.78 -23.74
CA ALA A 828 -30.52 -58.89 -23.19
C ALA A 828 -30.92 -59.27 -21.76
N HIS A 829 -31.07 -60.57 -21.45
CA HIS A 829 -31.34 -61.04 -20.08
C HIS A 829 -30.17 -60.75 -19.14
N GLU A 830 -28.93 -61.01 -19.56
CA GLU A 830 -27.74 -60.69 -18.77
C GLU A 830 -27.66 -59.18 -18.45
N LEU A 831 -27.93 -58.33 -19.45
CA LEU A 831 -27.93 -56.88 -19.27
C LEU A 831 -29.05 -56.40 -18.34
N CYS A 832 -30.23 -57.03 -18.36
CA CYS A 832 -31.32 -56.72 -17.42
C CYS A 832 -30.89 -56.99 -15.96
N GLU A 833 -30.25 -58.13 -15.69
CA GLU A 833 -29.76 -58.47 -14.34
C GLU A 833 -28.64 -57.52 -13.89
N GLU A 834 -27.70 -57.21 -14.79
CA GLU A 834 -26.60 -56.26 -14.50
C GLU A 834 -27.13 -54.85 -14.20
N LEU A 835 -28.08 -54.34 -15.00
CA LEU A 835 -28.66 -53.02 -14.79
C LEU A 835 -29.51 -52.96 -13.52
N GLN A 836 -30.18 -54.06 -13.14
CA GLN A 836 -30.88 -54.17 -11.88
C GLN A 836 -29.90 -54.12 -10.69
N ALA A 837 -28.78 -54.85 -10.77
CA ALA A 837 -27.72 -54.81 -9.76
C ALA A 837 -27.06 -53.43 -9.65
N LEU A 838 -26.97 -52.68 -10.75
CA LEU A 838 -26.48 -51.30 -10.80
C LEU A 838 -27.50 -50.25 -10.33
N GLY A 839 -28.73 -50.66 -9.99
CA GLY A 839 -29.79 -49.76 -9.50
C GLY A 839 -30.42 -48.89 -10.59
N LYS A 840 -30.40 -49.33 -11.86
CA LYS A 840 -31.06 -48.67 -13.01
C LYS A 840 -32.22 -49.52 -13.56
N PRO A 841 -33.29 -49.77 -12.78
CA PRO A 841 -34.39 -50.63 -13.22
C PRO A 841 -35.19 -50.05 -14.41
N GLY A 842 -35.19 -48.73 -14.62
CA GLY A 842 -35.88 -48.12 -15.77
C GLY A 842 -35.25 -48.51 -17.12
N ASP A 843 -33.92 -48.63 -17.17
CA ASP A 843 -33.23 -49.10 -18.38
C ASP A 843 -33.42 -50.61 -18.58
N ALA A 844 -33.40 -51.39 -17.49
CA ALA A 844 -33.73 -52.82 -17.53
C ALA A 844 -35.17 -53.07 -18.01
N ALA A 845 -36.12 -52.21 -17.63
CA ALA A 845 -37.49 -52.28 -18.11
C ALA A 845 -37.59 -52.10 -19.62
N LYS A 846 -36.85 -51.16 -20.20
CA LYS A 846 -36.82 -50.95 -21.66
C LYS A 846 -36.26 -52.17 -22.39
N ILE A 847 -35.18 -52.77 -21.90
CA ILE A 847 -34.63 -53.99 -22.49
C ILE A 847 -35.63 -55.15 -22.39
N ALA A 848 -36.28 -55.32 -21.22
CA ALA A 848 -37.28 -56.35 -21.02
C ALA A 848 -38.49 -56.21 -21.96
N LEU A 849 -38.95 -54.97 -22.20
CA LEU A 849 -40.09 -54.68 -23.08
C LEU A 849 -39.72 -54.78 -24.57
N ASP A 850 -38.60 -54.20 -24.98
CA ASP A 850 -38.23 -54.06 -26.40
C ASP A 850 -37.56 -55.34 -26.96
N TYR A 851 -36.73 -56.02 -26.15
CA TYR A 851 -35.94 -57.18 -26.61
C TYR A 851 -36.46 -58.51 -26.07
N CYS A 852 -36.88 -58.57 -24.80
CA CYS A 852 -37.38 -59.82 -24.20
C CYS A 852 -38.90 -60.02 -24.36
N ALA A 853 -39.65 -58.97 -24.75
CA ALA A 853 -41.12 -58.95 -24.78
C ALA A 853 -41.79 -59.39 -23.47
N ASP A 854 -41.11 -59.24 -22.33
CA ASP A 854 -41.62 -59.59 -21.00
C ASP A 854 -42.28 -58.37 -20.34
N VAL A 855 -43.60 -58.29 -20.52
CA VAL A 855 -44.43 -57.21 -19.98
C VAL A 855 -44.54 -57.27 -18.45
N ASN A 856 -44.45 -58.47 -17.83
CA ASN A 856 -44.51 -58.60 -16.38
C ASN A 856 -43.25 -58.01 -15.74
N ALA A 857 -42.09 -58.49 -16.18
CA ALA A 857 -40.81 -58.00 -15.69
C ALA A 857 -40.66 -56.51 -16.00
N GLY A 858 -41.03 -56.08 -17.22
CA GLY A 858 -40.99 -54.67 -17.62
C GLY A 858 -41.84 -53.77 -16.72
N THR A 859 -43.08 -54.15 -16.42
CA THR A 859 -43.96 -53.34 -15.55
C THR A 859 -43.46 -53.33 -14.11
N SER A 860 -43.02 -54.48 -13.58
CA SER A 860 -42.42 -54.56 -12.25
C SER A 860 -41.15 -53.69 -12.12
N PHE A 861 -40.30 -53.70 -13.15
CA PHE A 861 -39.11 -52.84 -13.20
C PHE A 861 -39.48 -51.35 -13.28
N LEU A 862 -40.49 -50.95 -14.06
CA LEU A 862 -40.96 -49.56 -14.09
C LEU A 862 -41.53 -49.10 -12.74
N VAL A 863 -42.26 -49.98 -12.03
CA VAL A 863 -42.73 -49.72 -10.66
C VAL A 863 -41.55 -49.54 -9.71
N SER A 864 -40.54 -50.42 -9.78
CA SER A 864 -39.32 -50.30 -8.97
C SER A 864 -38.51 -49.04 -9.31
N ALA A 865 -38.57 -48.58 -10.56
CA ALA A 865 -37.95 -47.34 -11.05
C ALA A 865 -38.75 -46.08 -10.68
N ARG A 866 -39.95 -46.22 -10.11
CA ARG A 866 -40.89 -45.13 -9.79
C ARG A 866 -41.32 -44.32 -11.04
N GLU A 867 -41.30 -44.94 -12.22
CA GLU A 867 -41.82 -44.35 -13.46
C GLU A 867 -43.31 -44.69 -13.61
N TRP A 868 -44.15 -44.09 -12.75
CA TRP A 868 -45.56 -44.44 -12.58
C TRP A 868 -46.42 -44.23 -13.83
N GLU A 869 -46.19 -43.13 -14.54
CA GLU A 869 -46.90 -42.83 -15.79
C GLU A 869 -46.61 -43.86 -16.88
N GLU A 870 -45.34 -44.27 -17.02
CA GLU A 870 -44.93 -45.24 -18.02
C GLU A 870 -45.40 -46.65 -17.66
N ALA A 871 -45.36 -47.03 -16.38
CA ALA A 871 -45.92 -48.29 -15.89
C ALA A 871 -47.43 -48.40 -16.16
N LEU A 872 -48.20 -47.33 -15.92
CA LEU A 872 -49.62 -47.31 -16.27
C LEU A 872 -49.84 -47.36 -17.79
N ARG A 873 -49.06 -46.59 -18.55
CA ARG A 873 -49.15 -46.56 -20.01
C ARG A 873 -48.89 -47.93 -20.62
N THR A 874 -47.87 -48.65 -20.16
CA THR A 874 -47.54 -50.00 -20.63
C THR A 874 -48.60 -51.02 -20.23
N ALA A 875 -49.11 -50.97 -18.99
CA ALA A 875 -50.21 -51.82 -18.55
C ALA A 875 -51.48 -51.61 -19.41
N PHE A 876 -51.84 -50.36 -19.72
CA PHE A 876 -52.96 -50.05 -20.62
C PHE A 876 -52.69 -50.42 -22.08
N LEU A 877 -51.46 -50.22 -22.58
CA LEU A 877 -51.06 -50.57 -23.95
C LEU A 877 -51.30 -52.06 -24.22
N HIS A 878 -50.94 -52.91 -23.24
CA HIS A 878 -51.11 -54.36 -23.33
C HIS A 878 -52.49 -54.86 -22.85
N ARG A 879 -53.40 -53.94 -22.46
CA ARG A 879 -54.76 -54.23 -21.97
C ARG A 879 -54.81 -55.24 -20.82
N ARG A 880 -53.90 -55.08 -19.86
CA ARG A 880 -53.74 -55.97 -18.71
C ARG A 880 -54.20 -55.30 -17.42
N ASP A 881 -55.45 -55.55 -17.05
CA ASP A 881 -56.06 -54.97 -15.84
C ASP A 881 -55.41 -55.46 -14.54
N ASP A 882 -54.82 -56.66 -14.56
CA ASP A 882 -54.08 -57.23 -13.43
C ASP A 882 -52.83 -56.40 -13.09
N LEU A 883 -52.10 -55.94 -14.10
CA LEU A 883 -50.95 -55.05 -13.93
C LEU A 883 -51.37 -53.63 -13.54
N VAL A 884 -52.54 -53.16 -14.00
CA VAL A 884 -53.07 -51.84 -13.58
C VAL A 884 -53.37 -51.85 -12.08
N GLU A 885 -53.93 -52.93 -11.54
CA GLU A 885 -54.15 -53.07 -10.10
C GLU A 885 -52.83 -53.26 -9.32
N GLU A 886 -51.82 -53.90 -9.89
CA GLU A 886 -50.47 -53.95 -9.30
C GLU A 886 -49.85 -52.54 -9.19
N VAL A 887 -49.92 -51.74 -10.26
CA VAL A 887 -49.44 -50.35 -10.23
C VAL A 887 -50.26 -49.50 -9.25
N ARG A 888 -51.57 -49.77 -9.15
CA ARG A 888 -52.46 -49.08 -8.20
C ARG A 888 -52.07 -49.35 -6.74
N THR A 889 -51.85 -50.61 -6.39
CA THR A 889 -51.44 -50.99 -5.03
C THR A 889 -50.07 -50.41 -4.69
N ALA A 890 -49.09 -50.56 -5.59
CA ALA A 890 -47.74 -50.04 -5.40
C ALA A 890 -47.69 -48.50 -5.29
N SER A 891 -48.48 -47.77 -6.09
CA SER A 891 -48.54 -46.30 -6.02
C SER A 891 -49.16 -45.80 -4.72
N LEU A 892 -50.17 -46.50 -4.18
CA LEU A 892 -50.80 -46.17 -2.90
C LEU A 892 -49.87 -46.42 -1.70
N GLU A 893 -49.13 -47.52 -1.73
CA GLU A 893 -48.12 -47.84 -0.72
C GLU A 893 -46.98 -46.80 -0.74
N CYS A 894 -46.49 -46.45 -1.93
CA CYS A 894 -45.47 -45.43 -2.10
C CYS A 894 -45.95 -44.05 -1.60
N ALA A 895 -47.19 -43.65 -1.94
CA ALA A 895 -47.77 -42.40 -1.46
C ALA A 895 -47.86 -42.36 0.06
N SER A 896 -48.25 -43.46 0.69
CA SER A 896 -48.35 -43.57 2.15
C SER A 896 -46.97 -43.50 2.82
N SER A 897 -45.95 -44.15 2.24
CA SER A 897 -44.56 -44.06 2.70
C SER A 897 -44.05 -42.63 2.62
N LEU A 898 -44.24 -41.95 1.48
CA LEU A 898 -43.77 -40.57 1.27
C LEU A 898 -44.45 -39.57 2.20
N VAL A 899 -45.75 -39.74 2.50
CA VAL A 899 -46.44 -38.93 3.52
C VAL A 899 -45.72 -39.05 4.86
N GLY A 900 -45.43 -40.27 5.31
CA GLY A 900 -44.70 -40.51 6.56
C GLY A 900 -43.29 -39.92 6.56
N GLU A 901 -42.55 -40.09 5.45
CA GLU A 901 -41.19 -39.55 5.30
C GLU A 901 -41.15 -38.01 5.34
N TYR A 902 -42.13 -37.33 4.73
CA TYR A 902 -42.19 -35.87 4.75
C TYR A 902 -42.68 -35.31 6.08
N GLU A 903 -43.59 -35.99 6.79
CA GLU A 903 -43.98 -35.63 8.16
C GLU A 903 -42.79 -35.76 9.12
N GLU A 904 -42.06 -36.88 9.07
CA GLU A 904 -40.84 -37.09 9.87
C GLU A 904 -39.74 -36.09 9.48
N GLY A 905 -39.59 -35.80 8.18
CA GLY A 905 -38.69 -34.80 7.65
C GLY A 905 -38.97 -33.41 8.23
N LEU A 906 -40.24 -33.02 8.32
CA LEU A 906 -40.66 -31.73 8.88
C LEU A 906 -40.29 -31.64 10.36
N GLU A 907 -40.52 -32.69 11.15
CA GLU A 907 -40.07 -32.74 12.54
C GLU A 907 -38.54 -32.63 12.66
N LYS A 908 -37.79 -33.32 11.79
CA LYS A 908 -36.32 -33.29 11.77
C LYS A 908 -35.81 -31.87 11.48
N VAL A 909 -36.40 -31.16 10.50
CA VAL A 909 -36.06 -29.75 10.22
C VAL A 909 -36.20 -28.90 11.48
N GLY A 910 -37.32 -29.01 12.19
CA GLY A 910 -37.54 -28.29 13.44
C GLY A 910 -36.52 -28.62 14.53
N LYS A 911 -36.22 -29.90 14.73
CA LYS A 911 -35.23 -30.38 15.72
C LYS A 911 -33.82 -29.84 15.42
N TYR A 912 -33.38 -29.89 14.15
CA TYR A 912 -32.06 -29.40 13.77
C TYR A 912 -31.94 -27.87 13.84
N LEU A 913 -32.99 -27.13 13.44
CA LEU A 913 -33.01 -25.68 13.55
C LEU A 913 -32.95 -25.23 15.02
N THR A 914 -33.71 -25.88 15.89
CA THR A 914 -33.68 -25.61 17.34
C THR A 914 -32.28 -25.86 17.91
N ARG A 915 -31.62 -26.95 17.49
CA ARG A 915 -30.24 -27.25 17.90
C ARG A 915 -29.25 -26.20 17.40
N TYR A 916 -29.39 -25.76 16.14
CA TYR A 916 -28.56 -24.71 15.56
C TYR A 916 -28.64 -23.41 16.37
N LEU A 917 -29.85 -22.94 16.68
CA LEU A 917 -30.07 -21.72 17.47
C LEU A 917 -29.45 -21.85 18.87
N ALA A 918 -29.60 -23.00 19.52
CA ALA A 918 -29.03 -23.25 20.84
C ALA A 918 -27.48 -23.24 20.85
N VAL A 919 -26.85 -23.85 19.83
CA VAL A 919 -25.38 -23.86 19.69
C VAL A 919 -24.86 -22.44 19.45
N ARG A 920 -25.55 -21.67 18.60
CA ARG A 920 -25.18 -20.27 18.31
C ARG A 920 -25.31 -19.37 19.53
N GLN A 921 -26.42 -19.46 20.27
CA GLN A 921 -26.63 -18.71 21.51
C GLN A 921 -25.54 -19.02 22.54
N ARG A 922 -25.17 -20.30 22.71
CA ARG A 922 -24.09 -20.70 23.60
C ARG A 922 -22.73 -20.14 23.18
N ARG A 923 -22.41 -20.11 21.88
CA ARG A 923 -21.15 -19.54 21.36
C ARG A 923 -21.06 -18.04 21.64
N LEU A 924 -22.13 -17.28 21.39
CA LEU A 924 -22.15 -15.85 21.63
C LEU A 924 -22.09 -15.49 23.13
N LEU A 925 -22.79 -16.24 23.99
CA LEU A 925 -22.68 -16.09 25.44
C LEU A 925 -21.26 -16.40 25.95
N LEU A 926 -20.62 -17.44 25.40
CA LEU A 926 -19.24 -17.79 25.76
C LEU A 926 -18.25 -16.69 25.33
N ALA A 927 -18.41 -16.15 24.12
CA ALA A 927 -17.58 -15.06 23.61
C ALA A 927 -17.75 -13.79 24.45
N ALA A 928 -18.98 -13.43 24.84
CA ALA A 928 -19.26 -12.30 25.71
C ALA A 928 -18.63 -12.48 27.10
N LYS A 929 -18.67 -13.68 27.67
CA LYS A 929 -18.10 -13.99 28.99
C LYS A 929 -16.57 -13.97 29.00
N LEU A 930 -15.93 -14.44 27.92
CA LEU A 930 -14.46 -14.34 27.79
C LEU A 930 -13.99 -12.89 27.63
N GLN A 931 -14.75 -12.05 26.92
CA GLN A 931 -14.45 -10.62 26.82
C GLN A 931 -14.63 -9.88 28.16
N SER A 932 -15.56 -10.30 29.02
CA SER A 932 -15.68 -9.72 30.36
C SER A 932 -14.54 -10.17 31.29
N ASP A 933 -14.12 -11.44 31.21
CA ASP A 933 -13.06 -11.98 32.07
C ASP A 933 -11.67 -11.44 31.67
N GLU A 934 -11.38 -11.24 30.37
CA GLU A 934 -10.15 -10.57 29.91
C GLU A 934 -10.03 -9.11 30.36
N ARG A 935 -11.15 -8.41 30.57
CA ARG A 935 -11.15 -7.04 31.14
C ARG A 935 -10.84 -7.05 32.63
N SER A 936 -11.20 -8.12 33.35
CA SER A 936 -10.95 -8.24 34.80
C SER A 936 -9.53 -8.68 35.16
N ILE A 937 -8.80 -9.31 34.23
CA ILE A 937 -7.43 -9.80 34.44
C ILE A 937 -6.37 -8.70 34.31
N ASN A 938 -6.72 -7.53 33.75
CA ASN A 938 -5.79 -6.41 33.57
C ASN A 938 -5.69 -5.46 34.80
N GLU A 939 -6.38 -5.74 35.91
CA GLU A 939 -6.36 -4.92 37.14
C GLU A 939 -5.72 -5.62 38.37
N VAL A 940 -5.11 -6.79 38.22
CA VAL A 940 -4.48 -7.49 39.36
C VAL A 940 -3.03 -7.87 39.03
N ASP A 941 -2.12 -7.30 39.79
CA ASP A 941 -0.70 -7.63 39.80
C ASP A 941 -0.45 -9.07 40.33
N ASP A 942 0.71 -9.59 39.95
CA ASP A 942 1.55 -10.56 40.67
C ASP A 942 1.34 -12.08 40.56
N ASP A 943 2.44 -12.76 40.18
CA ASP A 943 3.09 -13.93 40.79
C ASP A 943 2.27 -15.13 41.34
N THR A 944 1.00 -15.26 40.99
CA THR A 944 0.11 -16.33 41.48
C THR A 944 -0.57 -17.13 40.37
N ALA A 945 0.01 -17.15 39.17
CA ALA A 945 -0.55 -17.84 37.99
C ALA A 945 -0.29 -19.37 37.94
N SER A 946 -0.26 -20.06 39.09
CA SER A 946 0.10 -21.50 39.13
C SER A 946 -0.97 -22.46 39.64
N GLU A 947 -2.16 -22.03 40.07
CA GLU A 947 -3.13 -22.97 40.69
C GLU A 947 -4.57 -23.00 40.13
N THR A 948 -4.90 -22.29 39.04
CA THR A 948 -6.28 -22.29 38.48
C THR A 948 -6.44 -23.02 37.14
N SER A 949 -5.46 -23.79 36.69
CA SER A 949 -5.47 -24.42 35.35
C SER A 949 -6.29 -25.72 35.20
N SER A 950 -6.96 -26.22 36.25
CA SER A 950 -7.61 -27.53 36.21
C SER A 950 -9.11 -27.55 35.88
N ASN A 951 -9.80 -26.39 35.84
CA ASN A 951 -11.25 -26.34 35.54
C ASN A 951 -11.60 -25.83 34.13
N PHE A 952 -10.62 -25.41 33.32
CA PHE A 952 -10.87 -24.80 32.00
C PHE A 952 -10.72 -25.77 30.79
N SER A 953 -10.32 -27.01 31.02
CA SER A 953 -10.01 -27.98 29.96
C SER A 953 -11.22 -28.50 29.16
N GLY A 954 -12.46 -28.14 29.53
CA GLY A 954 -13.67 -28.50 28.78
C GLY A 954 -14.14 -27.46 27.74
N MET A 955 -13.52 -26.27 27.67
CA MET A 955 -14.11 -25.09 27.00
C MET A 955 -13.40 -24.61 25.73
N SER A 956 -12.36 -25.30 25.27
CA SER A 956 -11.52 -24.89 24.13
C SER A 956 -12.08 -25.25 22.74
N ALA A 957 -13.23 -25.91 22.65
CA ALA A 957 -13.82 -26.34 21.37
C ALA A 957 -14.57 -25.22 20.62
N TYR A 958 -14.96 -24.13 21.28
CA TYR A 958 -15.82 -23.09 20.66
C TYR A 958 -15.10 -21.78 20.34
N THR A 959 -13.81 -21.68 20.67
CA THR A 959 -12.98 -20.48 20.49
C THR A 959 -11.89 -20.74 19.46
N LEU A 960 -11.98 -20.13 18.28
CA LEU A 960 -10.93 -20.14 17.25
C LEU A 960 -9.71 -19.24 17.61
N GLY A 961 -9.46 -19.01 18.89
CA GLY A 961 -8.34 -18.23 19.39
C GLY A 961 -7.15 -19.12 19.76
N THR A 962 -6.18 -19.25 18.87
CA THR A 962 -4.91 -19.93 19.16
C THR A 962 -4.05 -19.10 20.12
N ARG A 963 -3.94 -19.50 21.39
CA ARG A 963 -2.82 -19.10 22.27
C ARG A 963 -1.53 -19.78 21.76
N LYS A 964 -0.50 -19.01 21.42
CA LYS A 964 0.85 -19.52 21.12
C LYS A 964 1.74 -19.33 22.34
N GLY A 965 1.88 -20.39 23.13
CA GLY A 965 3.04 -20.61 23.99
C GLY A 965 4.15 -21.30 23.20
N SER A 966 5.38 -20.85 23.40
CA SER A 966 6.59 -21.28 22.69
C SER A 966 7.11 -22.61 23.23
N ALA A 967 7.22 -23.66 22.39
CA ALA A 967 8.22 -24.71 22.53
C ALA A 967 8.35 -25.55 21.25
N ALA A 968 9.60 -25.83 20.91
CA ALA A 968 10.15 -26.60 19.80
C ALA A 968 9.31 -27.74 19.18
N SER A 969 9.34 -27.87 17.85
CA SER A 969 9.90 -29.04 17.16
C SER A 969 9.76 -28.96 15.64
N ILE A 970 10.87 -29.30 14.99
CA ILE A 970 11.06 -29.60 13.56
C ILE A 970 9.95 -30.51 13.03
N LYS A 971 9.19 -30.12 12.00
CA LYS A 971 8.42 -31.06 11.16
C LYS A 971 8.33 -30.65 9.69
N SER A 972 8.55 -31.68 8.87
CA SER A 972 8.57 -31.78 7.42
C SER A 972 7.22 -31.51 6.75
N SER A 973 7.30 -30.92 5.55
CA SER A 973 6.21 -30.40 4.71
C SER A 973 5.33 -31.46 4.00
N ALA A 974 5.41 -32.73 4.38
CA ALA A 974 4.68 -33.82 3.71
C ALA A 974 3.39 -34.30 4.45
N SER A 975 3.20 -33.93 5.73
CA SER A 975 2.10 -34.50 6.56
C SER A 975 0.84 -33.63 6.68
N THR A 976 0.87 -32.39 6.20
CA THR A 976 -0.27 -31.45 6.24
C THR A 976 -1.34 -31.78 5.19
N LYS A 977 -0.94 -32.14 3.96
CA LYS A 977 -1.90 -32.53 2.90
C LYS A 977 -2.71 -33.78 3.27
N ALA A 978 -2.12 -34.76 3.96
CA ALA A 978 -2.82 -35.98 4.37
C ALA A 978 -3.84 -35.74 5.50
N ARG A 979 -3.59 -34.77 6.39
CA ARG A 979 -4.54 -34.37 7.45
C ARG A 979 -5.64 -33.45 6.94
N ASP A 980 -5.35 -32.57 6.00
CA ASP A 980 -6.37 -31.74 5.34
C ASP A 980 -7.29 -32.57 4.44
N MET A 981 -6.76 -33.58 3.74
CA MET A 981 -7.58 -34.55 2.99
C MET A 981 -8.46 -35.41 3.93
N ARG A 982 -8.00 -35.73 5.16
CA ARG A 982 -8.81 -36.43 6.18
C ARG A 982 -9.86 -35.52 6.83
N ARG A 983 -9.60 -34.21 6.94
CA ARG A 983 -10.57 -33.20 7.40
C ARG A 983 -11.64 -32.91 6.34
N GLN A 984 -11.27 -32.91 5.05
CA GLN A 984 -12.24 -32.79 3.95
C GLN A 984 -13.16 -34.02 3.85
N ARG A 985 -12.67 -35.24 4.10
CA ARG A 985 -13.48 -36.47 4.10
C ARG A 985 -14.53 -36.58 5.22
N ASN A 986 -14.47 -35.72 6.24
CA ASN A 986 -15.38 -35.73 7.39
C ASN A 986 -16.34 -34.52 7.43
N ARG A 987 -16.37 -33.67 6.39
CA ARG A 987 -17.44 -32.67 6.23
C ARG A 987 -18.77 -33.42 6.08
N GLY A 988 -19.69 -33.20 7.02
CA GLY A 988 -21.04 -33.77 7.00
C GLY A 988 -21.45 -34.62 8.20
N LYS A 989 -20.53 -35.02 9.11
CA LYS A 989 -20.93 -35.68 10.36
C LYS A 989 -21.17 -34.64 11.46
N ILE A 990 -22.45 -34.42 11.80
CA ILE A 990 -22.85 -33.61 12.95
C ILE A 990 -22.35 -34.31 14.22
N ARG A 991 -21.35 -33.71 14.89
CA ARG A 991 -20.85 -34.18 16.18
C ARG A 991 -21.17 -33.14 17.24
N ALA A 992 -22.13 -33.47 18.11
CA ALA A 992 -22.53 -32.60 19.21
C ALA A 992 -21.33 -32.25 20.09
N GLY A 993 -21.11 -30.96 20.37
CA GLY A 993 -19.97 -30.48 21.15
C GLY A 993 -18.76 -30.05 20.33
N SER A 994 -18.77 -30.24 19.00
CA SER A 994 -17.59 -29.98 18.17
C SER A 994 -17.50 -28.54 17.65
N PRO A 995 -16.29 -28.02 17.37
CA PRO A 995 -16.09 -26.66 16.85
C PRO A 995 -16.84 -26.36 15.54
N GLY A 996 -17.07 -27.38 14.72
CA GLY A 996 -17.75 -27.29 13.43
C GLY A 996 -19.23 -27.67 13.45
N GLU A 997 -19.83 -27.88 14.65
CA GLU A 997 -21.23 -28.32 14.78
C GLU A 997 -22.20 -27.33 14.13
N GLU A 998 -21.98 -26.02 14.30
CA GLU A 998 -22.83 -24.97 13.74
C GLU A 998 -22.90 -25.03 12.20
N ILE A 999 -21.74 -25.12 11.54
CA ILE A 999 -21.64 -25.19 10.07
C ILE A 999 -22.21 -26.53 9.56
N ALA A 1000 -21.92 -27.63 10.25
CA ALA A 1000 -22.43 -28.96 9.88
C ALA A 1000 -23.96 -29.05 9.96
N LEU A 1001 -24.59 -28.36 10.92
CA LEU A 1001 -26.05 -28.28 11.03
C LEU A 1001 -26.67 -27.52 9.85
N VAL A 1002 -26.05 -26.42 9.42
CA VAL A 1002 -26.51 -25.65 8.24
C VAL A 1002 -26.35 -26.47 6.95
N GLU A 1003 -25.21 -27.11 6.75
CA GLU A 1003 -24.99 -28.00 5.61
C GLU A 1003 -26.01 -29.17 5.59
N HIS A 1004 -26.33 -29.74 6.76
CA HIS A 1004 -27.34 -30.79 6.87
C HIS A 1004 -28.74 -30.28 6.52
N LEU A 1005 -29.16 -29.11 7.02
CA LEU A 1005 -30.44 -28.50 6.66
C LEU A 1005 -30.55 -28.21 5.16
N LYS A 1006 -29.46 -27.79 4.50
CA LYS A 1006 -29.40 -27.62 3.03
C LYS A 1006 -29.52 -28.96 2.30
N GLY A 1007 -28.88 -30.01 2.82
CA GLY A 1007 -28.92 -31.37 2.27
C GLY A 1007 -30.28 -32.07 2.38
N MET A 1008 -31.19 -31.61 3.25
CA MET A 1008 -32.57 -32.14 3.38
C MET A 1008 -33.52 -31.65 2.27
N SER A 1009 -33.06 -30.85 1.31
CA SER A 1009 -33.89 -30.36 0.21
C SER A 1009 -34.29 -31.48 -0.77
N LEU A 1010 -35.47 -31.35 -1.37
CA LEU A 1010 -35.96 -32.28 -2.39
C LEU A 1010 -35.07 -32.21 -3.65
N THR A 1011 -34.45 -33.33 -4.01
CA THR A 1011 -33.62 -33.45 -5.23
C THR A 1011 -34.49 -33.33 -6.49
N ALA A 1012 -33.88 -32.95 -7.61
CA ALA A 1012 -34.59 -32.85 -8.89
C ALA A 1012 -35.21 -34.19 -9.34
N GLY A 1013 -34.57 -35.32 -9.01
CA GLY A 1013 -35.13 -36.67 -9.22
C GLY A 1013 -36.39 -36.91 -8.40
N ALA A 1014 -36.32 -36.69 -7.09
CA ALA A 1014 -37.47 -36.86 -6.19
C ALA A 1014 -38.66 -35.96 -6.56
N LYS A 1015 -38.40 -34.73 -7.04
CA LYS A 1015 -39.48 -33.84 -7.55
C LYS A 1015 -40.17 -34.41 -8.79
N ARG A 1016 -39.42 -35.02 -9.71
CA ARG A 1016 -39.98 -35.68 -10.91
C ARG A 1016 -40.80 -36.92 -10.53
N GLU A 1017 -40.26 -37.76 -9.65
CA GLU A 1017 -40.96 -38.94 -9.12
C GLU A 1017 -42.26 -38.56 -8.41
N LEU A 1018 -42.21 -37.54 -7.53
CA LEU A 1018 -43.37 -37.04 -6.80
C LEU A 1018 -44.45 -36.50 -7.75
N LYS A 1019 -44.05 -35.76 -8.78
CA LYS A 1019 -44.98 -35.26 -9.80
C LYS A 1019 -45.66 -36.41 -10.55
N SER A 1020 -44.88 -37.39 -10.99
CA SER A 1020 -45.40 -38.55 -11.72
C SER A 1020 -46.35 -39.38 -10.86
N LEU A 1021 -46.03 -39.54 -9.57
CA LEU A 1021 -46.90 -40.22 -8.61
C LEU A 1021 -48.22 -39.47 -8.39
N LEU A 1022 -48.19 -38.14 -8.23
CA LEU A 1022 -49.40 -37.32 -8.09
C LEU A 1022 -50.32 -37.45 -9.31
N ILE A 1023 -49.75 -37.43 -10.52
CA ILE A 1023 -50.51 -37.60 -11.77
C ILE A 1023 -51.11 -39.01 -11.84
N CYS A 1024 -50.32 -40.04 -11.55
CA CYS A 1024 -50.77 -41.44 -11.50
C CYS A 1024 -51.95 -41.64 -10.51
N LEU A 1025 -51.86 -41.10 -9.29
CA LEU A 1025 -52.93 -41.19 -8.30
C LEU A 1025 -54.22 -40.50 -8.76
N VAL A 1026 -54.10 -39.37 -9.46
CA VAL A 1026 -55.25 -38.67 -10.05
C VAL A 1026 -55.88 -39.51 -11.16
N MET A 1027 -55.07 -40.10 -12.05
CA MET A 1027 -55.57 -41.00 -13.11
C MET A 1027 -56.29 -42.23 -12.54
N LEU A 1028 -55.88 -42.71 -11.37
CA LEU A 1028 -56.48 -43.85 -10.67
C LEU A 1028 -57.70 -43.49 -9.79
N GLY A 1029 -58.14 -42.22 -9.81
CA GLY A 1029 -59.28 -41.71 -9.04
C GLY A 1029 -59.04 -41.59 -7.54
N LYS A 1030 -57.79 -41.44 -7.09
CA LYS A 1030 -57.37 -41.36 -5.68
C LYS A 1030 -56.95 -39.94 -5.29
N GLU A 1031 -57.79 -38.96 -5.62
CA GLU A 1031 -57.53 -37.53 -5.44
C GLU A 1031 -57.26 -37.13 -3.99
N ASP A 1032 -57.96 -37.71 -3.02
CA ASP A 1032 -57.80 -37.35 -1.61
C ASP A 1032 -56.41 -37.68 -1.06
N ILE A 1033 -55.84 -38.81 -1.50
CA ILE A 1033 -54.49 -39.24 -1.11
C ILE A 1033 -53.45 -38.36 -1.82
N ALA A 1034 -53.68 -38.03 -3.09
CA ALA A 1034 -52.82 -37.10 -3.84
C ALA A 1034 -52.80 -35.71 -3.20
N ARG A 1035 -53.97 -35.19 -2.77
CA ARG A 1035 -54.10 -33.90 -2.07
C ARG A 1035 -53.35 -33.90 -0.74
N LYS A 1036 -53.50 -34.98 0.04
CA LYS A 1036 -52.76 -35.14 1.30
C LYS A 1036 -51.25 -35.16 1.07
N LEU A 1037 -50.77 -35.96 0.12
CA LEU A 1037 -49.35 -36.05 -0.22
C LEU A 1037 -48.78 -34.70 -0.68
N GLN A 1038 -49.49 -34.00 -1.57
CA GLN A 1038 -49.07 -32.67 -2.05
C GLN A 1038 -48.98 -31.66 -0.89
N HIS A 1039 -49.97 -31.64 0.02
CA HIS A 1039 -49.98 -30.73 1.15
C HIS A 1039 -48.80 -30.97 2.11
N VAL A 1040 -48.54 -32.23 2.48
CA VAL A 1040 -47.44 -32.59 3.38
C VAL A 1040 -46.08 -32.28 2.75
N ALA A 1041 -45.87 -32.66 1.48
CA ALA A 1041 -44.63 -32.37 0.76
C ALA A 1041 -44.38 -30.86 0.62
N THR A 1042 -45.44 -30.06 0.41
CA THR A 1042 -45.36 -28.60 0.30
C THR A 1042 -44.93 -27.99 1.63
N ASN A 1043 -45.53 -28.42 2.74
CA ASN A 1043 -45.19 -27.94 4.07
C ASN A 1043 -43.75 -28.30 4.46
N PHE A 1044 -43.30 -29.51 4.11
CA PHE A 1044 -41.91 -29.92 4.30
C PHE A 1044 -40.93 -29.01 3.53
N GLN A 1045 -41.15 -28.81 2.22
CA GLN A 1045 -40.27 -27.98 1.39
C GLN A 1045 -40.24 -26.52 1.87
N LEU A 1046 -41.40 -25.95 2.22
CA LEU A 1046 -41.49 -24.58 2.75
C LEU A 1046 -40.75 -24.43 4.08
N SER A 1047 -40.94 -25.38 5.01
CA SER A 1047 -40.29 -25.35 6.32
C SER A 1047 -38.77 -25.50 6.20
N GLN A 1048 -38.30 -26.37 5.31
CA GLN A 1048 -36.87 -26.56 5.03
C GLN A 1048 -36.24 -25.29 4.45
N MET A 1049 -36.88 -24.66 3.46
CA MET A 1049 -36.39 -23.41 2.86
C MET A 1049 -36.36 -22.26 3.89
N ALA A 1050 -37.40 -22.15 4.72
CA ALA A 1050 -37.46 -21.17 5.80
C ALA A 1050 -36.34 -21.35 6.84
N ALA A 1051 -36.07 -22.59 7.24
CA ALA A 1051 -35.00 -22.92 8.17
C ALA A 1051 -33.61 -22.55 7.61
N VAL A 1052 -33.35 -22.81 6.31
CA VAL A 1052 -32.08 -22.47 5.67
C VAL A 1052 -31.90 -20.96 5.54
N LYS A 1053 -32.94 -20.23 5.10
CA LYS A 1053 -32.87 -18.76 4.97
C LYS A 1053 -32.61 -18.09 6.32
N LEU A 1054 -33.27 -18.58 7.38
CA LEU A 1054 -33.02 -18.13 8.76
C LEU A 1054 -31.57 -18.40 9.20
N ALA A 1055 -31.05 -19.60 8.92
CA ALA A 1055 -29.68 -19.96 9.26
C ALA A 1055 -28.63 -19.11 8.51
N ASP A 1056 -28.83 -18.82 7.23
CA ASP A 1056 -27.91 -18.00 6.43
C ASP A 1056 -27.93 -16.52 6.88
N GLU A 1057 -29.11 -15.95 7.19
CA GLU A 1057 -29.24 -14.57 7.70
C GLU A 1057 -28.72 -14.40 9.13
N THR A 1058 -28.84 -15.44 9.97
CA THR A 1058 -28.26 -15.42 11.30
C THR A 1058 -26.75 -15.53 11.23
N MET A 1059 -26.16 -16.32 10.32
CA MET A 1059 -24.72 -16.47 10.17
C MET A 1059 -23.95 -15.16 9.97
N SER A 1060 -24.51 -14.18 9.27
CA SER A 1060 -23.87 -12.89 8.97
C SER A 1060 -23.94 -11.87 10.11
N ASN A 1061 -24.75 -12.11 11.16
CA ASN A 1061 -24.99 -11.15 12.25
C ASN A 1061 -24.59 -11.72 13.63
N ASP A 1062 -23.82 -10.93 14.40
CA ASP A 1062 -23.36 -11.31 15.75
C ASP A 1062 -24.32 -10.90 16.90
N ARG A 1063 -25.47 -10.31 16.57
CA ARG A 1063 -26.51 -9.94 17.54
C ARG A 1063 -27.70 -10.92 17.44
N ILE A 1064 -28.00 -11.63 18.52
CA ILE A 1064 -29.26 -12.39 18.62
C ILE A 1064 -30.35 -11.45 19.12
N ASN A 1065 -31.42 -11.31 18.33
CA ASN A 1065 -32.65 -10.67 18.76
C ASN A 1065 -33.72 -11.77 18.84
N GLU A 1066 -34.06 -12.23 20.05
CA GLU A 1066 -34.91 -13.42 20.29
C GLU A 1066 -36.31 -13.31 19.65
N HIS A 1067 -36.77 -12.08 19.37
CA HIS A 1067 -38.07 -11.84 18.72
C HIS A 1067 -38.05 -11.86 17.18
N PHE A 1068 -36.87 -11.78 16.54
CA PHE A 1068 -36.79 -11.67 15.07
C PHE A 1068 -36.58 -13.03 14.37
N TYR A 1069 -35.97 -14.00 15.06
CA TYR A 1069 -35.55 -15.28 14.48
C TYR A 1069 -36.49 -16.45 14.84
N VAL A 1070 -37.79 -16.28 14.57
CA VAL A 1070 -38.81 -17.33 14.71
C VAL A 1070 -39.17 -17.89 13.34
N LEU A 1071 -39.14 -19.21 13.18
CA LEU A 1071 -39.44 -19.91 11.91
C LEU A 1071 -40.81 -19.51 11.31
N GLU A 1072 -41.81 -19.29 12.17
CA GLU A 1072 -43.17 -18.89 11.80
C GLU A 1072 -43.24 -17.54 11.07
N ASN A 1073 -42.27 -16.65 11.29
CA ASN A 1073 -42.19 -15.35 10.60
C ASN A 1073 -41.57 -15.46 9.20
N TYR A 1074 -40.82 -16.53 8.92
CA TYR A 1074 -40.12 -16.73 7.65
C TYR A 1074 -40.94 -17.52 6.62
N ILE A 1075 -41.82 -18.42 7.09
CA ILE A 1075 -42.73 -19.18 6.22
C ILE A 1075 -43.61 -18.28 5.34
N PRO A 1076 -44.32 -17.26 5.87
CA PRO A 1076 -45.15 -16.37 5.03
C PRO A 1076 -44.31 -15.52 4.08
N LYS A 1077 -43.13 -15.04 4.49
CA LYS A 1077 -42.21 -14.30 3.62
C LYS A 1077 -41.77 -15.12 2.41
N ILE A 1078 -41.40 -16.38 2.62
CA ILE A 1078 -41.02 -17.27 1.52
C ILE A 1078 -42.23 -17.60 0.64
N LYS A 1079 -43.42 -17.75 1.24
CA LYS A 1079 -44.66 -17.99 0.50
C LYS A 1079 -45.05 -16.81 -0.39
N GLU A 1080 -44.77 -15.56 0.01
CA GLU A 1080 -44.98 -14.35 -0.79
C GLU A 1080 -43.89 -14.15 -1.85
N GLU A 1081 -42.61 -14.29 -1.50
CA GLU A 1081 -41.47 -14.12 -2.41
C GLU A 1081 -41.49 -15.14 -3.57
N MET A 1082 -42.13 -16.30 -3.40
CA MET A 1082 -41.96 -17.46 -4.29
C MET A 1082 -43.22 -17.86 -5.09
N GLN A 1083 -44.26 -17.01 -5.16
CA GLN A 1083 -45.48 -17.30 -5.94
C GLN A 1083 -45.25 -17.50 -7.46
N HIS A 1084 -44.03 -17.22 -7.97
CA HIS A 1084 -43.65 -17.32 -9.38
C HIS A 1084 -42.41 -18.21 -9.66
N SER A 1085 -41.99 -19.04 -8.71
CA SER A 1085 -40.74 -19.82 -8.80
C SER A 1085 -40.91 -21.24 -9.37
N GLU A 1086 -40.00 -21.67 -10.25
CA GLU A 1086 -39.91 -23.05 -10.80
C GLU A 1086 -39.65 -24.14 -9.73
N LEU A 1087 -39.35 -23.74 -8.49
CA LEU A 1087 -38.98 -24.64 -7.39
C LEU A 1087 -40.12 -25.56 -6.91
N PHE A 1088 -41.38 -25.22 -7.21
CA PHE A 1088 -42.59 -26.01 -6.93
C PHE A 1088 -43.22 -26.62 -8.20
N SER A 1089 -42.44 -26.78 -9.28
CA SER A 1089 -42.88 -27.35 -10.58
C SER A 1089 -43.49 -28.76 -10.54
N TRP A 1090 -43.41 -29.45 -9.40
CA TRP A 1090 -44.01 -30.75 -9.13
C TRP A 1090 -45.46 -30.67 -8.61
N GLN A 1091 -45.92 -29.52 -8.11
CA GLN A 1091 -47.28 -29.34 -7.62
C GLN A 1091 -48.30 -29.37 -8.76
N SER A 1092 -49.40 -30.07 -8.56
CA SER A 1092 -50.57 -29.98 -9.44
C SER A 1092 -51.47 -28.83 -8.98
N LYS A 1093 -51.73 -27.88 -9.89
CA LYS A 1093 -52.65 -26.77 -9.64
C LYS A 1093 -54.10 -27.22 -9.42
N VAL A 1094 -54.43 -28.46 -9.84
CA VAL A 1094 -55.78 -29.04 -9.71
C VAL A 1094 -56.03 -29.57 -8.29
N LEU A 1095 -54.97 -29.78 -7.49
CA LEU A 1095 -55.04 -30.33 -6.14
C LEU A 1095 -54.90 -29.26 -5.04
N ILE A 1096 -55.10 -27.98 -5.37
CA ILE A 1096 -55.01 -26.84 -4.44
C ILE A 1096 -56.26 -26.76 -3.56
#